data_AF-A0A093VGM6-F1
#
_entry.id   AF-A0A093VGM6-F1
#
_cell.length_a   1.000
_cell.length_b   1.000
_cell.length_c   1.000
_cell.angle_alpha   90.00
_cell.angle_beta   90.00
_cell.angle_gamma   90.00
#
_symmetry.space_group_name_H-M   'P 1'
#
loop_
_entity.id
_entity.type
_entity.pdbx_description
1 polymer ?
#
loop_
_entity_poly.entity_id
_entity_poly.type
_entity_poly.pdbx_seq_one_letter_code
_entity_poly.pdbx_strand_id
1 'polypeptide(L)'
;MTVKVSESDSQLVSVPTSESAPWTNLIQSSVPGLSFLFEVTGKPWTAGLGVLGLVLAATIAGLLGFGGGMRDRVRGSENYNYYADFQGRSGTTRHSNCPSSATEIIDCPSTFYSSLHPDYNPRCDSPFTCTSSYTSTCANPQNILSSSCISSSSPAGMIMAAPGPSLDAALRVAREFDLPSDQVQRGVDEFLNQMAEGLAKNGTTLSQIPTYVTSVPNGTEKGLYLAVDLGGTNFRVCSINLRGDSTFDLTQNKVAIPRDMMVAPSYKELFKFLATQIEIFLEQHHNDHFEATVRRRRLTGTTDQYRREEIFDLGFTFSFPVHQTSINRGTLIRWTKGFDIPDAVGKDVCLMLQDAINELHLPVRVAALVNDTVGTLMARSYTSPGKTETLLGAIFGTGTNGAYVENLDKVTKLDVKNDRTIDKTKNQMVINTEWGSFDNHLSVLPNTIYDQQLDAESVNPGIQMFEKRVSGMFLGEILRRAILALTQDSEAKLLQNDGSSIPSGSPLYQTWGIDTSFLSIIEADNTPDLAVTKIALFEHFNVDNATTDDAQAVKAIGHAIAKRAARLSAIALAAILIDTKRIDTDETVDIGVDGSLVEFYPKFVDYMREALREVKGIGEKESKVKIGIAKDGSGVGAALIALVAHKEHAMGSR
;
A
#
# COMPACT_ATOMS: atom_id res chain seq x y z
N MET A 1 5.80 16.08 56.91
CA MET A 1 5.27 16.38 58.27
C MET A 1 4.78 17.83 58.28
N THR A 2 3.70 18.11 59.02
CA THR A 2 3.27 19.39 59.65
C THR A 2 3.90 20.75 59.27
N VAL A 3 3.17 21.88 59.18
CA VAL A 3 1.71 22.18 59.08
C VAL A 3 1.46 23.71 58.89
N LYS A 4 0.22 24.13 58.51
CA LYS A 4 -0.42 25.47 58.63
C LYS A 4 -0.01 26.67 57.74
N VAL A 5 -1.03 27.19 57.05
CA VAL A 5 -1.42 28.61 56.80
C VAL A 5 -2.97 28.55 56.75
N SER A 6 -3.82 29.01 57.67
CA SER A 6 -4.07 30.32 58.32
C SER A 6 -4.92 31.30 57.50
N GLU A 7 -6.19 31.45 57.87
CA GLU A 7 -7.20 32.39 57.31
C GLU A 7 -7.22 33.75 58.05
N SER A 8 -7.80 34.79 57.41
CA SER A 8 -8.32 36.09 57.93
C SER A 8 -8.08 37.22 56.90
N ASP A 9 -8.90 38.28 56.75
CA ASP A 9 -10.30 38.46 57.19
C ASP A 9 -11.06 39.56 56.40
N SER A 10 -12.30 39.23 56.01
CA SER A 10 -13.53 40.08 56.11
C SER A 10 -13.71 41.44 55.37
N GLN A 11 -15.00 41.88 55.41
CA GLN A 11 -15.60 43.17 55.00
C GLN A 11 -15.95 43.39 53.51
N LEU A 12 -17.07 44.04 53.14
CA LEU A 12 -18.49 44.09 53.61
C LEU A 12 -19.31 45.04 52.68
N VAL A 13 -20.65 45.10 52.85
CA VAL A 13 -21.64 46.06 52.27
C VAL A 13 -22.40 45.57 51.00
N SER A 14 -23.58 46.16 50.74
CA SER A 14 -24.79 45.43 50.32
C SER A 14 -25.71 46.13 49.29
N VAL A 15 -26.33 45.34 48.39
CA VAL A 15 -27.78 45.22 48.08
C VAL A 15 -28.61 46.53 47.97
N PRO A 16 -29.28 46.82 46.82
CA PRO A 16 -30.67 46.35 46.63
C PRO A 16 -31.15 46.04 45.18
N THR A 17 -32.44 45.70 45.05
CA THR A 17 -33.13 45.05 43.91
C THR A 17 -34.29 45.87 43.28
N SER A 18 -34.58 45.69 41.99
CA SER A 18 -35.89 45.91 41.30
C SER A 18 -35.86 45.17 39.93
N GLU A 19 -36.90 44.49 39.43
CA GLU A 19 -38.11 44.98 38.69
C GLU A 19 -37.79 45.86 37.45
N SER A 20 -38.47 45.76 36.29
CA SER A 20 -39.40 44.77 35.68
C SER A 20 -39.54 45.04 34.15
N ALA A 21 -40.28 44.22 33.39
CA ALA A 21 -40.52 44.38 31.93
C ALA A 21 -41.68 45.39 31.63
N PRO A 22 -41.96 45.89 30.38
CA PRO A 22 -42.31 45.06 29.20
C PRO A 22 -41.99 45.65 27.79
N TRP A 23 -42.26 44.88 26.72
CA TRP A 23 -43.14 45.19 25.55
C TRP A 23 -42.97 44.16 24.42
N THR A 24 -43.91 44.02 23.49
CA THR A 24 -44.11 42.80 22.68
C THR A 24 -44.62 43.00 21.23
N ASN A 25 -44.33 42.01 20.37
CA ASN A 25 -44.89 41.76 19.02
C ASN A 25 -44.47 42.80 17.94
N LEU A 26 -44.44 42.55 16.62
CA LEU A 26 -44.97 41.52 15.69
C LEU A 26 -43.85 41.13 14.67
N ILE A 27 -43.93 40.22 13.68
CA ILE A 27 -44.54 38.88 13.38
C ILE A 27 -44.12 38.63 11.89
N GLN A 28 -43.85 37.43 11.31
CA GLN A 28 -44.04 36.01 11.67
C GLN A 28 -42.71 35.24 11.33
N SER A 29 -42.53 34.01 10.78
CA SER A 29 -43.34 32.85 10.33
C SER A 29 -42.48 31.57 10.16
N SER A 30 -43.12 30.40 10.25
CA SER A 30 -42.64 29.04 9.87
C SER A 30 -41.59 28.33 10.76
N VAL A 31 -41.86 27.04 11.00
CA VAL A 31 -41.32 26.06 11.99
C VAL A 31 -41.69 24.65 11.41
N PRO A 32 -41.15 23.46 11.82
CA PRO A 32 -39.97 23.06 12.62
C PRO A 32 -38.90 22.34 11.75
N GLY A 33 -37.81 21.71 12.25
CA GLY A 33 -37.27 21.56 13.60
C GLY A 33 -37.24 20.11 14.12
N LEU A 34 -36.12 19.66 14.71
CA LEU A 34 -36.04 18.54 15.66
C LEU A 34 -34.67 18.52 16.38
N SER A 35 -34.68 18.39 17.71
CA SER A 35 -33.48 18.32 18.54
C SER A 35 -33.76 17.44 19.75
N PHE A 36 -32.94 16.40 19.99
CA PHE A 36 -33.08 15.51 21.14
C PHE A 36 -31.93 15.65 22.13
N LEU A 37 -32.28 15.95 23.38
CA LEU A 37 -31.43 15.73 24.55
C LEU A 37 -31.57 14.26 24.98
N PHE A 38 -30.46 13.67 25.46
CA PHE A 38 -30.50 12.40 26.19
C PHE A 38 -30.61 12.67 27.70
N GLU A 39 -31.56 12.02 28.35
CA GLU A 39 -31.70 11.98 29.81
C GLU A 39 -31.70 10.51 30.28
N VAL A 40 -31.14 10.26 31.47
CA VAL A 40 -30.83 8.90 31.95
C VAL A 40 -31.89 8.39 32.93
N THR A 41 -32.61 7.34 32.54
CA THR A 41 -33.39 6.47 33.44
C THR A 41 -33.12 5.00 33.08
N GLY A 42 -33.39 4.04 33.98
CA GLY A 42 -33.01 2.65 33.73
C GLY A 42 -33.71 1.58 34.57
N LYS A 43 -33.36 0.32 34.24
CA LYS A 43 -33.97 -0.96 34.66
C LYS A 43 -35.33 -1.28 34.00
N PRO A 44 -35.69 -2.58 33.88
CA PRO A 44 -34.83 -3.73 33.56
C PRO A 44 -35.40 -4.61 32.42
N TRP A 45 -34.56 -5.43 31.79
CA TRP A 45 -35.03 -6.48 30.86
C TRP A 45 -34.69 -7.88 31.38
N THR A 46 -35.61 -8.83 31.18
CA THR A 46 -35.48 -10.23 31.60
C THR A 46 -35.66 -11.18 30.43
N ALA A 47 -34.74 -12.14 30.29
CA ALA A 47 -34.83 -13.37 29.48
C ALA A 47 -35.05 -13.24 27.96
N GLY A 48 -34.09 -13.73 27.17
CA GLY A 48 -34.18 -13.82 25.70
C GLY A 48 -32.97 -14.46 25.02
N LEU A 49 -32.18 -15.29 25.72
CA LEU A 49 -30.97 -15.91 25.17
C LEU A 49 -31.27 -17.24 24.49
N GLY A 50 -31.06 -17.30 23.18
CA GLY A 50 -31.08 -18.52 22.38
C GLY A 50 -30.14 -18.43 21.17
N VAL A 51 -29.19 -19.36 21.09
CA VAL A 51 -28.40 -19.69 19.89
C VAL A 51 -27.64 -18.54 19.20
N LEU A 52 -26.69 -17.91 19.90
CA LEU A 52 -25.56 -17.22 19.22
C LEU A 52 -24.19 -17.35 19.93
N GLY A 53 -24.13 -17.93 21.13
CA GLY A 53 -22.92 -17.94 21.97
C GLY A 53 -21.89 -19.05 21.71
N LEU A 54 -22.07 -19.91 20.70
CA LEU A 54 -21.34 -21.19 20.58
C LEU A 54 -20.40 -21.33 19.38
N VAL A 55 -20.38 -20.37 18.45
CA VAL A 55 -19.44 -20.38 17.31
C VAL A 55 -18.22 -19.48 17.56
N LEU A 56 -18.41 -18.32 18.19
CA LEU A 56 -17.33 -17.33 18.41
C LEU A 56 -16.30 -17.74 19.47
N ALA A 57 -16.63 -18.71 20.33
CA ALA A 57 -15.75 -19.17 21.42
C ALA A 57 -14.60 -20.09 20.94
N ALA A 58 -14.74 -20.73 19.78
CA ALA A 58 -13.75 -21.70 19.28
C ALA A 58 -12.45 -21.03 18.79
N THR A 59 -12.54 -19.83 18.20
CA THR A 59 -11.42 -19.19 17.51
C THR A 59 -10.45 -18.46 18.45
N ILE A 60 -10.91 -18.03 19.63
CA ILE A 60 -10.12 -17.21 20.58
C ILE A 60 -9.23 -18.08 21.49
N ALA A 61 -9.60 -19.35 21.72
CA ALA A 61 -8.82 -20.28 22.55
C ALA A 61 -7.48 -20.71 21.93
N GLY A 62 -7.27 -20.48 20.63
CA GLY A 62 -6.06 -20.92 19.91
C GLY A 62 -4.85 -19.98 19.98
N LEU A 63 -5.00 -18.77 20.51
CA LEU A 63 -4.00 -17.69 20.37
C LEU A 63 -3.34 -17.19 21.68
N LEU A 64 -3.68 -17.77 22.83
CA LEU A 64 -3.12 -17.37 24.14
C LEU A 64 -2.52 -18.56 24.90
N GLY A 65 -1.41 -19.08 24.39
CA GLY A 65 -0.67 -20.23 24.94
C GLY A 65 0.16 -19.93 26.20
N PHE A 66 -0.46 -19.48 27.30
CA PHE A 66 0.20 -19.39 28.62
C PHE A 66 -0.08 -20.65 29.46
N GLY A 67 0.76 -21.68 29.30
CA GLY A 67 0.74 -22.88 30.15
C GLY A 67 1.71 -22.76 31.33
N GLY A 68 1.21 -22.81 32.57
CA GLY A 68 2.05 -22.65 33.76
C GLY A 68 1.58 -23.46 34.98
N GLY A 69 2.44 -24.36 35.46
CA GLY A 69 2.25 -25.13 36.70
C GLY A 69 1.74 -26.57 36.50
N MET A 70 2.11 -27.54 37.36
CA MET A 70 3.11 -27.48 38.43
C MET A 70 3.56 -28.91 38.85
N ARG A 71 4.85 -29.07 39.15
CA ARG A 71 5.47 -30.17 39.95
C ARG A 71 5.25 -31.64 39.51
N ASP A 72 6.36 -32.34 39.29
CA ASP A 72 6.72 -33.40 40.26
C ASP A 72 8.26 -33.49 40.45
N ARG A 73 8.75 -34.38 41.34
CA ARG A 73 10.00 -34.20 42.09
C ARG A 73 10.85 -35.47 42.22
N VAL A 74 12.01 -35.54 41.55
CA VAL A 74 13.05 -36.58 41.73
C VAL A 74 14.42 -35.94 41.99
N ARG A 75 15.35 -36.68 42.64
CA ARG A 75 16.65 -36.23 43.15
C ARG A 75 17.85 -36.75 42.33
N GLY A 76 18.96 -36.02 42.36
CA GLY A 76 20.34 -36.46 42.10
C GLY A 76 21.19 -35.29 41.57
N SER A 77 22.28 -34.84 42.19
CA SER A 77 23.60 -35.49 42.42
C SER A 77 24.31 -35.86 41.11
N GLU A 78 25.54 -35.43 40.79
CA GLU A 78 26.53 -34.75 41.64
C GLU A 78 27.64 -33.99 40.84
N ASN A 79 28.03 -32.82 41.37
CA ASN A 79 29.39 -32.34 41.71
C ASN A 79 30.57 -32.14 40.70
N TYR A 80 31.06 -30.89 40.74
CA TYR A 80 32.45 -30.43 40.98
C TYR A 80 33.52 -30.20 39.87
N ASN A 81 34.16 -29.02 40.02
CA ASN A 81 35.58 -28.66 39.83
C ASN A 81 36.15 -28.33 38.43
N TYR A 82 37.21 -27.51 38.30
CA TYR A 82 37.63 -26.25 38.98
C TYR A 82 38.89 -25.68 38.25
N TYR A 83 39.25 -24.40 38.48
CA TYR A 83 40.40 -23.67 37.88
C TYR A 83 40.24 -23.37 36.36
N ALA A 84 40.64 -22.23 35.77
CA ALA A 84 41.69 -21.22 36.04
C ALA A 84 43.12 -21.68 35.64
N ASP A 85 44.05 -20.84 35.14
CA ASP A 85 44.04 -19.38 34.95
C ASP A 85 45.11 -18.92 33.90
N PHE A 86 45.20 -17.61 33.65
CA PHE A 86 46.40 -16.83 33.21
C PHE A 86 46.99 -16.89 31.77
N GLN A 87 46.89 -15.73 31.09
CA GLN A 87 47.96 -14.89 30.47
C GLN A 87 48.89 -15.35 29.30
N GLY A 88 49.25 -14.35 28.46
CA GLY A 88 50.34 -14.36 27.46
C GLY A 88 49.83 -14.29 26.01
N ARG A 89 49.74 -13.17 25.27
CA ARG A 89 50.46 -11.88 25.16
C ARG A 89 51.71 -11.91 24.24
N SER A 90 51.80 -10.94 23.31
CA SER A 90 52.76 -10.80 22.18
C SER A 90 52.58 -11.81 21.03
N GLY A 91 52.85 -11.51 19.76
CA GLY A 91 53.26 -10.25 19.09
C GLY A 91 52.93 -10.28 17.58
N THR A 92 52.63 -9.18 16.89
CA THR A 92 53.58 -8.33 16.13
C THR A 92 54.49 -9.10 15.13
N THR A 93 54.61 -8.79 13.83
CA THR A 93 54.09 -7.66 12.99
C THR A 93 54.50 -7.85 11.51
N ARG A 94 53.71 -7.30 10.55
CA ARG A 94 54.16 -6.74 9.24
C ARG A 94 54.76 -7.74 8.21
N HIS A 95 54.86 -7.46 6.89
CA HIS A 95 54.34 -6.37 6.02
C HIS A 95 54.26 -6.83 4.53
N SER A 96 53.41 -6.15 3.74
CA SER A 96 53.58 -5.75 2.32
C SER A 96 53.85 -6.76 1.19
N ASN A 97 52.97 -6.71 0.16
CA ASN A 97 53.23 -6.40 -1.27
C ASN A 97 54.30 -7.21 -2.05
N CYS A 98 54.15 -7.54 -3.35
CA CYS A 98 53.24 -7.08 -4.43
C CYS A 98 53.09 -8.20 -5.52
N PRO A 99 52.36 -8.00 -6.65
CA PRO A 99 51.81 -9.10 -7.47
C PRO A 99 52.64 -9.53 -8.70
N SER A 100 52.24 -10.65 -9.31
CA SER A 100 52.55 -11.04 -10.70
C SER A 100 51.41 -11.88 -11.32
N SER A 101 51.35 -11.98 -12.66
CA SER A 101 50.20 -12.45 -13.44
C SER A 101 50.48 -13.70 -14.31
N ALA A 102 49.55 -14.67 -14.29
CA ALA A 102 49.21 -15.65 -15.34
C ALA A 102 47.93 -16.38 -14.82
N THR A 103 46.85 -16.67 -15.55
CA THR A 103 46.66 -17.20 -16.92
C THR A 103 47.16 -18.64 -17.10
N GLU A 104 46.28 -19.61 -16.84
CA GLU A 104 46.04 -20.85 -17.63
C GLU A 104 44.84 -21.61 -17.00
N ILE A 105 43.77 -21.87 -17.78
CA ILE A 105 43.38 -23.15 -18.42
C ILE A 105 42.51 -24.06 -17.52
N ILE A 106 41.53 -24.70 -18.17
CA ILE A 106 40.48 -25.54 -17.59
C ILE A 106 40.96 -26.99 -17.51
N ASP A 107 40.66 -27.70 -16.42
CA ASP A 107 40.36 -29.13 -16.53
C ASP A 107 39.42 -29.63 -15.42
N CYS A 108 38.67 -30.70 -15.69
CA CYS A 108 37.70 -31.30 -14.77
C CYS A 108 38.16 -32.68 -14.27
N PRO A 109 38.17 -32.95 -12.94
CA PRO A 109 38.34 -34.29 -12.43
C PRO A 109 36.99 -35.03 -12.33
N SER A 110 36.94 -36.29 -12.73
CA SER A 110 35.82 -37.19 -12.44
C SER A 110 36.28 -38.62 -12.15
N THR A 111 35.37 -39.39 -11.55
CA THR A 111 35.43 -40.83 -11.21
C THR A 111 36.07 -41.26 -9.89
N PHE A 112 35.33 -42.11 -9.16
CA PHE A 112 35.86 -43.27 -8.46
C PHE A 112 34.85 -44.45 -8.54
N TYR A 113 35.37 -45.67 -8.43
CA TYR A 113 34.72 -46.99 -8.60
C TYR A 113 33.78 -47.37 -7.41
N SER A 114 32.94 -48.42 -7.40
CA SER A 114 32.28 -49.31 -8.40
C SER A 114 31.22 -50.18 -7.64
N SER A 115 30.42 -51.13 -8.17
CA SER A 115 30.86 -52.45 -8.67
C SER A 115 29.69 -53.39 -9.09
N LEU A 116 29.89 -54.21 -10.14
CA LEU A 116 29.49 -55.64 -10.33
C LEU A 116 28.01 -56.11 -10.16
N HIS A 117 27.43 -57.05 -10.94
CA HIS A 117 27.68 -57.57 -12.32
C HIS A 117 26.38 -58.25 -12.90
N PRO A 118 26.34 -59.13 -13.95
CA PRO A 118 25.33 -59.02 -15.03
C PRO A 118 24.32 -60.21 -15.14
N ASP A 119 23.42 -60.18 -16.16
CA ASP A 119 23.46 -61.22 -17.22
C ASP A 119 22.63 -60.95 -18.51
N TYR A 120 23.09 -61.56 -19.62
CA TYR A 120 22.45 -61.86 -20.94
C TYR A 120 21.94 -60.79 -21.94
N ASN A 121 21.91 -61.24 -23.22
CA ASN A 121 21.77 -60.54 -24.52
C ASN A 121 21.49 -61.64 -25.60
N PRO A 122 21.35 -61.43 -26.94
CA PRO A 122 20.81 -60.34 -27.77
C PRO A 122 19.60 -60.78 -28.64
N ARG A 123 19.08 -59.88 -29.50
CA ARG A 123 18.98 -60.12 -30.96
C ARG A 123 18.56 -58.87 -31.75
N CYS A 124 19.27 -58.61 -32.85
CA CYS A 124 18.83 -57.83 -34.00
C CYS A 124 18.90 -58.74 -35.23
N ASP A 125 18.19 -58.40 -36.31
CA ASP A 125 18.57 -58.78 -37.67
C ASP A 125 17.92 -57.80 -38.69
N SER A 126 18.55 -57.65 -39.85
CA SER A 126 18.10 -56.81 -40.97
C SER A 126 18.41 -57.49 -42.31
N PRO A 127 17.81 -57.04 -43.44
CA PRO A 127 18.69 -56.46 -44.47
C PRO A 127 18.09 -55.34 -45.36
N PHE A 128 19.00 -54.56 -45.95
CA PHE A 128 19.03 -53.96 -47.31
C PHE A 128 17.87 -54.31 -48.30
N THR A 129 17.36 -53.48 -49.24
CA THR A 129 17.63 -52.11 -49.79
C THR A 129 16.46 -51.72 -50.77
N CYS A 130 16.36 -50.65 -51.61
CA CYS A 130 17.27 -49.57 -52.09
C CYS A 130 16.50 -48.33 -52.68
N THR A 131 17.27 -47.30 -53.08
CA THR A 131 17.03 -46.25 -54.13
C THR A 131 15.66 -45.57 -54.34
N SER A 132 15.61 -44.29 -53.96
CA SER A 132 15.04 -43.11 -54.66
C SER A 132 14.17 -43.23 -55.93
N SER A 133 13.03 -42.53 -55.94
CA SER A 133 12.81 -41.36 -56.84
C SER A 133 11.45 -40.68 -56.58
N TYR A 134 11.40 -39.34 -56.54
CA TYR A 134 10.17 -38.55 -56.73
C TYR A 134 10.53 -37.13 -57.24
N THR A 135 9.76 -36.64 -58.20
CA THR A 135 9.92 -35.30 -58.81
C THR A 135 8.58 -34.58 -58.91
N SER A 136 8.65 -33.25 -58.96
CA SER A 136 7.71 -32.34 -59.64
C SER A 136 6.19 -32.41 -59.32
N THR A 137 5.79 -31.54 -58.37
CA THR A 137 4.86 -30.41 -58.58
C THR A 137 3.39 -30.59 -59.06
N CYS A 138 2.52 -29.84 -58.33
CA CYS A 138 1.45 -28.94 -58.82
C CYS A 138 -0.03 -29.36 -58.89
N ALA A 139 -0.84 -28.30 -58.70
CA ALA A 139 -2.27 -28.12 -59.02
C ALA A 139 -3.35 -28.75 -58.11
N ASN A 140 -4.13 -27.86 -57.49
CA ASN A 140 -5.43 -28.09 -56.85
C ASN A 140 -6.54 -27.83 -57.91
N PRO A 141 -7.66 -28.57 -57.91
CA PRO A 141 -8.95 -27.86 -57.86
C PRO A 141 -10.03 -28.51 -56.98
N GLN A 142 -11.05 -27.71 -56.64
CA GLN A 142 -12.20 -28.07 -55.80
C GLN A 142 -13.23 -28.94 -56.55
N ASN A 143 -13.88 -29.92 -55.89
CA ASN A 143 -15.29 -29.81 -55.45
C ASN A 143 -15.98 -31.13 -55.00
N ILE A 144 -16.73 -31.02 -53.88
CA ILE A 144 -18.10 -31.55 -53.65
C ILE A 144 -18.36 -33.08 -53.59
N LEU A 145 -19.07 -33.50 -52.51
CA LEU A 145 -19.68 -34.83 -52.23
C LEU A 145 -18.68 -36.01 -51.99
N SER A 146 -18.94 -36.99 -51.12
CA SER A 146 -20.02 -37.18 -50.12
C SER A 146 -19.65 -38.19 -49.03
N SER A 147 -20.20 -38.00 -47.83
CA SER A 147 -20.63 -39.04 -46.87
C SER A 147 -19.74 -40.25 -46.58
N SER A 148 -19.00 -40.22 -45.47
CA SER A 148 -18.81 -41.39 -44.60
C SER A 148 -18.65 -40.96 -43.13
N CYS A 149 -19.27 -41.69 -42.22
CA CYS A 149 -19.37 -41.32 -40.80
C CYS A 149 -18.25 -41.95 -39.97
N ILE A 150 -17.59 -41.17 -39.12
CA ILE A 150 -16.78 -41.69 -38.00
C ILE A 150 -17.30 -41.03 -36.72
N SER A 151 -17.95 -41.82 -35.87
CA SER A 151 -18.55 -41.37 -34.62
C SER A 151 -17.54 -41.44 -33.46
N SER A 152 -16.91 -40.31 -33.11
CA SER A 152 -16.21 -40.18 -31.82
C SER A 152 -17.20 -39.79 -30.73
N SER A 153 -17.43 -40.67 -29.78
CA SER A 153 -18.37 -40.47 -28.66
C SER A 153 -17.78 -39.54 -27.59
N SER A 154 -18.03 -38.24 -27.71
CA SER A 154 -17.89 -37.32 -26.59
C SER A 154 -18.91 -37.67 -25.49
N PRO A 155 -18.57 -37.50 -24.20
CA PRO A 155 -19.57 -37.51 -23.12
C PRO A 155 -20.66 -36.47 -23.41
N ALA A 156 -21.91 -36.79 -23.06
CA ALA A 156 -23.04 -35.91 -23.34
C ALA A 156 -22.83 -34.54 -22.67
N GLY A 157 -22.69 -33.50 -23.50
CA GLY A 157 -22.61 -32.14 -22.99
C GLY A 157 -23.91 -31.78 -22.29
N MET A 158 -23.82 -31.27 -21.06
CA MET A 158 -24.92 -30.49 -20.50
C MET A 158 -25.17 -29.33 -21.47
N ILE A 159 -26.39 -29.25 -22.01
CA ILE A 159 -26.89 -28.01 -22.58
C ILE A 159 -27.02 -27.06 -21.39
N MET A 160 -26.01 -26.22 -21.18
CA MET A 160 -26.14 -25.05 -20.31
C MET A 160 -27.39 -24.31 -20.77
N ALA A 161 -28.33 -24.06 -19.85
CA ALA A 161 -29.47 -23.22 -20.16
C ALA A 161 -28.94 -21.85 -20.63
N ALA A 162 -29.67 -21.19 -21.54
CA ALA A 162 -29.36 -19.82 -21.86
C ALA A 162 -29.44 -18.98 -20.56
N PRO A 163 -28.47 -18.08 -20.30
CA PRO A 163 -28.43 -17.31 -19.07
C PRO A 163 -29.72 -16.52 -18.88
N GLY A 164 -30.19 -16.39 -17.63
CA GLY A 164 -31.36 -15.57 -17.31
C GLY A 164 -31.15 -14.09 -17.71
N PRO A 165 -32.23 -13.31 -17.85
CA PRO A 165 -32.15 -11.92 -18.32
C PRO A 165 -31.18 -11.04 -17.50
N SER A 166 -31.11 -11.27 -16.18
CA SER A 166 -30.21 -10.54 -15.27
C SER A 166 -28.74 -10.88 -15.52
N LEU A 167 -28.43 -12.16 -15.75
CA LEU A 167 -27.09 -12.62 -16.07
C LEU A 167 -26.66 -12.19 -17.48
N ASP A 168 -27.53 -12.29 -18.50
CA ASP A 168 -27.22 -11.81 -19.85
C ASP A 168 -27.01 -10.28 -19.91
N ALA A 169 -27.82 -9.51 -19.17
CA ALA A 169 -27.64 -8.07 -19.03
C ALA A 169 -26.35 -7.71 -18.29
N ALA A 170 -26.04 -8.39 -17.18
CA ALA A 170 -24.79 -8.22 -16.46
C ALA A 170 -23.57 -8.63 -17.30
N LEU A 171 -23.67 -9.65 -18.14
CA LEU A 171 -22.62 -10.04 -19.08
C LEU A 171 -22.47 -9.05 -20.24
N ARG A 172 -23.47 -8.21 -20.57
CA ARG A 172 -23.25 -7.02 -21.43
C ARG A 172 -22.41 -5.98 -20.69
N VAL A 173 -22.85 -5.58 -19.51
CA VAL A 173 -22.18 -4.55 -18.69
C VAL A 173 -20.75 -4.94 -18.31
N ALA A 174 -20.50 -6.21 -17.99
CA ALA A 174 -19.15 -6.73 -17.71
C ALA A 174 -18.17 -6.51 -18.87
N ARG A 175 -18.63 -6.64 -20.13
CA ARG A 175 -17.81 -6.41 -21.34
C ARG A 175 -17.47 -4.93 -21.57
N GLU A 176 -18.18 -3.98 -20.96
CA GLU A 176 -17.79 -2.56 -20.98
C GLU A 176 -16.54 -2.30 -20.12
N PHE A 177 -16.20 -3.22 -19.21
CA PHE A 177 -15.01 -3.15 -18.38
C PHE A 177 -13.81 -3.94 -18.96
N ASP A 178 -13.96 -4.65 -20.09
CA ASP A 178 -12.86 -5.38 -20.72
C ASP A 178 -11.74 -4.43 -21.19
N LEU A 179 -10.51 -4.66 -20.71
CA LEU A 179 -9.29 -3.95 -21.13
C LEU A 179 -8.39 -4.89 -21.95
N PRO A 180 -8.59 -5.01 -23.28
CA PRO A 180 -7.82 -5.93 -24.11
C PRO A 180 -6.35 -5.50 -24.27
N SER A 181 -5.51 -6.43 -24.72
CA SER A 181 -4.05 -6.29 -24.77
C SER A 181 -3.55 -5.08 -25.56
N ASP A 182 -4.27 -4.68 -26.62
CA ASP A 182 -3.96 -3.50 -27.42
C ASP A 182 -4.23 -2.19 -26.67
N GLN A 183 -5.25 -2.15 -25.81
CA GLN A 183 -5.52 -1.01 -24.94
C GLN A 183 -4.52 -0.94 -23.77
N VAL A 184 -4.12 -2.09 -23.20
CA VAL A 184 -3.00 -2.14 -22.24
C VAL A 184 -1.73 -1.59 -22.88
N GLN A 185 -1.40 -2.02 -24.11
CA GLN A 185 -0.23 -1.50 -24.83
C GLN A 185 -0.32 0.00 -25.09
N ARG A 186 -1.45 0.50 -25.61
CA ARG A 186 -1.66 1.95 -25.82
C ARG A 186 -1.51 2.74 -24.51
N GLY A 187 -1.99 2.19 -23.40
CA GLY A 187 -1.79 2.74 -22.07
C GLY A 187 -0.31 2.83 -21.69
N VAL A 188 0.48 1.78 -21.95
CA VAL A 188 1.93 1.77 -21.70
C VAL A 188 2.65 2.79 -22.57
N ASP A 189 2.33 2.84 -23.86
CA ASP A 189 2.93 3.77 -24.82
C ASP A 189 2.69 5.23 -24.39
N GLU A 190 1.49 5.55 -23.90
CA GLU A 190 1.16 6.90 -23.41
C GLU A 190 1.67 7.20 -21.99
N PHE A 191 1.77 6.19 -21.12
CA PHE A 191 2.40 6.37 -19.80
C PHE A 191 3.90 6.67 -19.95
N LEU A 192 4.58 6.04 -20.91
CA LEU A 192 5.95 6.36 -21.30
C LEU A 192 6.07 7.83 -21.79
N ASN A 193 5.14 8.29 -22.63
CA ASN A 193 5.10 9.69 -23.08
C ASN A 193 4.96 10.67 -21.90
N GLN A 194 3.94 10.49 -21.05
CA GLN A 194 3.67 11.38 -19.93
C GLN A 194 4.76 11.31 -18.84
N MET A 195 5.44 10.17 -18.68
CA MET A 195 6.58 10.03 -17.77
C MET A 195 7.80 10.81 -18.27
N ALA A 196 8.17 10.66 -19.56
CA ALA A 196 9.23 11.46 -20.16
C ALA A 196 8.90 12.97 -20.14
N GLU A 197 7.64 13.33 -20.37
CA GLU A 197 7.15 14.71 -20.25
C GLU A 197 7.32 15.26 -18.81
N GLY A 198 6.88 14.49 -17.82
CA GLY A 198 6.93 14.86 -16.40
C GLY A 198 8.34 14.91 -15.82
N LEU A 199 9.31 14.17 -16.36
CA LEU A 199 10.73 14.30 -16.01
C LEU A 199 11.36 15.58 -16.59
N ALA A 200 10.83 16.08 -17.71
CA ALA A 200 11.38 17.21 -18.45
C ALA A 200 10.81 18.59 -18.08
N LYS A 201 9.59 18.66 -17.50
CA LYS A 201 8.98 19.92 -17.06
C LYS A 201 8.01 19.73 -15.88
N ASN A 202 7.64 20.84 -15.25
CA ASN A 202 6.63 20.89 -14.18
C ASN A 202 5.25 21.27 -14.73
N GLY A 203 4.17 20.97 -14.00
CA GLY A 203 2.79 21.28 -14.41
C GLY A 203 2.20 20.34 -15.46
N THR A 204 2.79 19.15 -15.61
CA THR A 204 2.38 18.04 -16.48
C THR A 204 1.29 17.19 -15.86
N THR A 205 0.70 16.27 -16.64
CA THR A 205 -0.28 15.30 -16.16
C THR A 205 0.34 14.38 -15.10
N LEU A 206 1.34 13.58 -15.46
CA LEU A 206 2.20 12.89 -14.51
C LEU A 206 3.18 13.88 -13.88
N SER A 207 3.21 13.97 -12.54
CA SER A 207 4.00 15.00 -11.84
C SER A 207 5.47 14.63 -11.65
N GLN A 208 5.82 13.35 -11.57
CA GLN A 208 7.20 12.85 -11.50
C GLN A 208 8.06 13.64 -10.50
N ILE A 209 7.60 13.74 -9.25
CA ILE A 209 8.15 14.59 -8.20
C ILE A 209 9.53 14.06 -7.77
N PRO A 210 10.60 14.87 -7.90
CA PRO A 210 11.91 14.51 -7.38
C PRO A 210 11.90 14.50 -5.85
N THR A 211 12.27 13.37 -5.24
CA THR A 211 12.21 13.19 -3.77
C THR A 211 13.48 13.62 -3.04
N TYR A 212 14.54 13.91 -3.79
CA TYR A 212 15.92 14.12 -3.31
C TYR A 212 16.53 12.91 -2.58
N VAL A 213 15.88 11.74 -2.58
CA VAL A 213 16.44 10.48 -2.06
C VAL A 213 17.35 9.87 -3.12
N THR A 214 18.66 9.99 -2.94
CA THR A 214 19.67 9.62 -3.94
C THR A 214 20.14 8.16 -3.84
N SER A 215 19.88 7.51 -2.70
CA SER A 215 20.37 6.17 -2.40
C SER A 215 19.31 5.27 -1.77
N VAL A 216 19.24 4.04 -2.28
CA VAL A 216 18.36 2.97 -1.78
C VAL A 216 19.16 2.07 -0.80
N PRO A 217 18.55 1.59 0.30
CA PRO A 217 19.21 0.71 1.27
C PRO A 217 19.44 -0.70 0.74
N ASN A 218 20.40 -1.41 1.33
CA ASN A 218 20.82 -2.75 0.90
C ASN A 218 20.80 -3.80 2.03
N GLY A 219 20.15 -3.49 3.15
CA GLY A 219 20.03 -4.39 4.31
C GLY A 219 21.19 -4.30 5.30
N THR A 220 22.26 -3.55 4.99
CA THR A 220 23.42 -3.35 5.90
C THR A 220 23.28 -2.13 6.83
N GLU A 221 22.24 -1.32 6.61
CA GLU A 221 21.90 -0.13 7.41
C GLU A 221 21.73 -0.44 8.91
N LYS A 222 22.28 0.42 9.78
CA LYS A 222 22.21 0.27 11.25
C LYS A 222 21.82 1.55 11.96
N GLY A 223 21.22 1.39 13.15
CA GLY A 223 20.93 2.47 14.08
C GLY A 223 19.43 2.62 14.40
N LEU A 224 19.15 3.45 15.39
CA LEU A 224 17.81 3.74 15.88
C LEU A 224 17.32 5.07 15.29
N TYR A 225 16.21 5.03 14.58
CA TYR A 225 15.59 6.20 13.94
C TYR A 225 14.11 6.27 14.28
N LEU A 226 13.55 7.48 14.25
CA LEU A 226 12.11 7.67 14.40
C LEU A 226 11.44 7.76 13.03
N ALA A 227 10.17 7.38 13.00
CA ALA A 227 9.28 7.66 11.88
C ALA A 227 7.92 8.11 12.42
N VAL A 228 7.27 9.04 11.73
CA VAL A 228 5.91 9.44 12.04
C VAL A 228 5.07 9.50 10.77
N ASP A 229 3.79 9.15 10.90
CA ASP A 229 2.90 8.84 9.78
C ASP A 229 1.55 9.53 10.01
N LEU A 230 1.27 10.57 9.21
CA LEU A 230 0.03 11.34 9.25
C LEU A 230 -1.01 10.76 8.29
N GLY A 231 -1.68 9.69 8.73
CA GLY A 231 -2.78 9.06 8.00
C GLY A 231 -4.09 9.86 8.06
N GLY A 232 -5.04 9.54 7.18
CA GLY A 232 -6.34 10.22 7.03
C GLY A 232 -7.33 10.10 8.22
N THR A 233 -6.91 9.57 9.36
CA THR A 233 -7.77 9.29 10.53
C THR A 233 -6.96 9.03 11.80
N ASN A 234 -5.73 8.52 11.66
CA ASN A 234 -4.84 8.18 12.76
C ASN A 234 -3.46 8.78 12.51
N PHE A 235 -2.85 9.32 13.56
CA PHE A 235 -1.43 9.59 13.61
C PHE A 235 -0.71 8.39 14.23
N ARG A 236 0.53 8.16 13.80
CA ARG A 236 1.38 7.09 14.33
C ARG A 236 2.80 7.58 14.53
N VAL A 237 3.39 7.17 15.65
CA VAL A 237 4.80 7.38 15.99
C VAL A 237 5.47 6.02 16.13
N CYS A 238 6.60 5.84 15.45
CA CYS A 238 7.39 4.61 15.44
C CYS A 238 8.85 4.90 15.80
N SER A 239 9.51 3.95 16.45
CA SER A 239 10.97 3.86 16.48
C SER A 239 11.42 2.55 15.87
N ILE A 240 12.34 2.64 14.91
CA ILE A 240 12.87 1.51 14.16
C ILE A 240 14.36 1.36 14.47
N ASN A 241 14.72 0.21 15.03
CA ASN A 241 16.11 -0.18 15.28
C ASN A 241 16.59 -1.08 14.14
N LEU A 242 17.37 -0.53 13.22
CA LEU A 242 17.95 -1.26 12.09
C LEU A 242 19.19 -2.04 12.58
N ARG A 243 19.19 -3.35 12.38
CA ARG A 243 20.25 -4.26 12.84
C ARG A 243 21.37 -4.45 11.81
N GLY A 244 21.11 -4.14 10.53
CA GLY A 244 22.06 -4.26 9.43
C GLY A 244 22.39 -5.70 9.07
N ASP A 245 21.37 -6.54 9.13
CA ASP A 245 21.29 -7.93 8.68
C ASP A 245 19.99 -8.17 7.87
N SER A 246 19.41 -7.11 7.31
CA SER A 246 18.05 -7.03 6.72
C SER A 246 16.88 -7.10 7.73
N THR A 247 17.14 -7.27 9.03
CA THR A 247 16.09 -7.30 10.08
C THR A 247 16.05 -6.02 10.91
N PHE A 248 14.94 -5.77 11.59
CA PHE A 248 14.74 -4.58 12.42
C PHE A 248 13.81 -4.88 13.60
N ASP A 249 13.90 -4.07 14.67
CA ASP A 249 12.88 -4.00 15.71
C ASP A 249 12.00 -2.77 15.48
N LEU A 250 10.68 -2.90 15.67
CA LEU A 250 9.69 -1.84 15.53
C LEU A 250 8.86 -1.70 16.81
N THR A 251 8.92 -0.53 17.43
CA THR A 251 8.00 -0.10 18.49
C THR A 251 7.13 1.02 17.93
N GLN A 252 5.81 0.98 18.15
CA GLN A 252 4.88 1.99 17.60
C GLN A 252 3.72 2.30 18.56
N ASN A 253 3.35 3.58 18.63
CA ASN A 253 2.06 4.05 19.18
C ASN A 253 1.20 4.58 18.03
N LYS A 254 -0.10 4.30 18.07
CA LYS A 254 -1.10 4.79 17.10
C LYS A 254 -2.26 5.44 17.85
N VAL A 255 -2.69 6.61 17.39
CA VAL A 255 -3.73 7.43 18.02
C VAL A 255 -4.68 7.99 16.96
N ALA A 256 -5.97 8.09 17.28
CA ALA A 256 -6.93 8.75 16.40
C ALA A 256 -6.69 10.27 16.38
N ILE A 257 -6.84 10.89 15.21
CA ILE A 257 -6.75 12.35 15.06
C ILE A 257 -8.11 12.96 15.42
N PRO A 258 -8.20 13.94 16.33
CA PRO A 258 -9.44 14.65 16.60
C PRO A 258 -9.98 15.34 15.33
N ARG A 259 -11.27 15.16 15.03
CA ARG A 259 -11.87 15.64 13.76
C ARG A 259 -11.86 17.17 13.64
N ASP A 260 -12.02 17.84 14.76
CA ASP A 260 -11.84 19.28 14.95
C ASP A 260 -10.44 19.75 14.52
N MET A 261 -9.39 19.01 14.88
CA MET A 261 -8.02 19.31 14.44
C MET A 261 -7.78 19.08 12.94
N MET A 262 -8.60 18.25 12.27
CA MET A 262 -8.51 18.05 10.81
C MET A 262 -9.07 19.24 10.01
N VAL A 263 -9.97 20.03 10.62
CA VAL A 263 -10.63 21.21 9.99
C VAL A 263 -10.38 22.51 10.77
N ALA A 264 -9.29 22.55 11.54
CA ALA A 264 -8.93 23.69 12.37
C ALA A 264 -8.52 24.90 11.50
N PRO A 265 -8.78 26.14 11.95
CA PRO A 265 -8.36 27.35 11.23
C PRO A 265 -6.84 27.57 11.25
N SER A 266 -6.10 26.85 12.11
CA SER A 266 -4.64 26.93 12.17
C SER A 266 -3.96 25.56 12.28
N TYR A 267 -2.94 25.35 11.45
CA TYR A 267 -2.06 24.17 11.50
C TYR A 267 -1.44 23.92 12.87
N LYS A 268 -1.24 24.98 13.67
CA LYS A 268 -0.57 24.89 14.97
C LYS A 268 -1.25 23.92 15.93
N GLU A 269 -2.57 23.79 15.86
CA GLU A 269 -3.33 22.88 16.72
C GLU A 269 -3.02 21.42 16.38
N LEU A 270 -3.09 21.05 15.09
CA LEU A 270 -2.71 19.73 14.61
C LEU A 270 -1.23 19.42 14.88
N PHE A 271 -0.31 20.28 14.45
CA PHE A 271 1.12 20.01 14.55
C PHE A 271 1.63 19.98 16.01
N LYS A 272 1.02 20.76 16.92
CA LYS A 272 1.26 20.63 18.36
C LYS A 272 0.77 19.28 18.91
N PHE A 273 -0.41 18.83 18.49
CA PHE A 273 -0.88 17.48 18.84
C PHE A 273 0.11 16.41 18.34
N LEU A 274 0.62 16.51 17.11
CA LEU A 274 1.65 15.57 16.60
C LEU A 274 2.91 15.57 17.50
N ALA A 275 3.40 16.76 17.88
CA ALA A 275 4.59 16.89 18.74
C ALA A 275 4.36 16.30 20.15
N THR A 276 3.20 16.52 20.77
CA THR A 276 2.87 15.90 22.07
C THR A 276 2.73 14.37 21.97
N GLN A 277 2.29 13.82 20.84
CA GLN A 277 2.30 12.36 20.64
C GLN A 277 3.72 11.78 20.48
N ILE A 278 4.67 12.56 19.94
CA ILE A 278 6.10 12.19 19.90
C ILE A 278 6.69 12.26 21.32
N GLU A 279 6.39 13.29 22.10
CA GLU A 279 6.77 13.42 23.52
C GLU A 279 6.34 12.20 24.34
N ILE A 280 5.04 11.87 24.32
CA ILE A 280 4.47 10.69 25.01
C ILE A 280 5.13 9.38 24.57
N PHE A 281 5.46 9.23 23.28
CA PHE A 281 6.15 8.05 22.78
C PHE A 281 7.59 7.95 23.30
N LEU A 282 8.32 9.07 23.40
CA LEU A 282 9.68 9.12 23.95
C LEU A 282 9.70 8.81 25.46
N GLU A 283 8.77 9.38 26.24
CA GLU A 283 8.64 9.08 27.67
C GLU A 283 8.30 7.61 27.94
N GLN A 284 7.54 6.95 27.06
CA GLN A 284 7.15 5.54 27.22
C GLN A 284 8.25 4.56 26.80
N HIS A 285 8.91 4.80 25.67
CA HIS A 285 9.76 3.79 25.01
C HIS A 285 11.26 4.13 24.97
N HIS A 286 11.63 5.39 25.21
CA HIS A 286 13.01 5.90 25.09
C HIS A 286 13.45 6.75 26.29
N ASN A 287 12.80 6.56 27.45
CA ASN A 287 12.91 7.43 28.61
C ASN A 287 14.36 7.63 29.09
N ASP A 288 15.20 6.58 29.09
CA ASP A 288 16.59 6.69 29.53
C ASP A 288 17.41 7.66 28.64
N HIS A 289 17.12 7.71 27.34
CA HIS A 289 17.76 8.66 26.41
C HIS A 289 17.19 10.08 26.56
N PHE A 290 15.86 10.17 26.72
CA PHE A 290 15.14 11.42 26.96
C PHE A 290 15.63 12.10 28.26
N GLU A 291 15.56 11.41 29.40
CA GLU A 291 16.03 11.89 30.69
C GLU A 291 17.54 12.13 30.72
N ALA A 292 18.37 11.29 30.07
CA ALA A 292 19.82 11.58 29.99
C ALA A 292 20.10 12.92 29.31
N THR A 293 19.37 13.24 28.24
CA THR A 293 19.52 14.49 27.47
C THR A 293 18.95 15.69 28.23
N VAL A 294 17.76 15.56 28.82
CA VAL A 294 17.14 16.60 29.67
C VAL A 294 18.01 16.91 30.91
N ARG A 295 18.52 15.88 31.60
CA ARG A 295 19.42 16.04 32.76
C ARG A 295 20.75 16.69 32.36
N ARG A 296 21.34 16.29 31.22
CA ARG A 296 22.59 16.89 30.71
C ARG A 296 22.44 18.39 30.49
N ARG A 297 21.36 18.82 29.82
CA ARG A 297 21.02 20.24 29.59
C ARG A 297 20.84 21.03 30.90
N ARG A 298 20.22 20.43 31.92
CA ARG A 298 20.09 21.03 33.27
C ARG A 298 21.42 21.15 34.02
N LEU A 299 22.41 20.30 33.73
CA LEU A 299 23.70 20.23 34.44
C LEU A 299 24.82 21.06 33.80
N THR A 300 24.84 21.21 32.46
CA THR A 300 25.91 21.96 31.78
C THR A 300 25.68 23.47 31.74
N GLY A 301 24.44 23.93 31.91
CA GLY A 301 24.08 25.37 31.82
C GLY A 301 24.30 25.99 30.43
N THR A 302 24.61 25.16 29.42
CA THR A 302 24.96 25.59 28.06
C THR A 302 23.70 25.87 27.24
N THR A 303 23.68 27.04 26.57
CA THR A 303 22.70 27.38 25.53
C THR A 303 22.98 26.71 24.18
N ASP A 304 24.01 25.85 24.11
CA ASP A 304 24.37 25.12 22.91
C ASP A 304 23.25 24.18 22.43
N GLN A 305 23.27 23.90 21.12
CA GLN A 305 22.39 22.94 20.50
C GLN A 305 22.74 21.51 20.99
N TYR A 306 21.76 20.60 20.98
CA TYR A 306 21.98 19.17 21.29
C TYR A 306 23.17 18.63 20.50
N ARG A 307 23.99 17.76 21.12
CA ARG A 307 25.06 17.11 20.35
C ARG A 307 24.43 16.19 19.30
N ARG A 308 25.11 16.00 18.17
CA ARG A 308 24.60 15.21 17.05
C ARG A 308 24.39 13.73 17.42
N GLU A 309 25.01 13.24 18.49
CA GLU A 309 24.78 11.91 19.06
C GLU A 309 23.55 11.82 19.99
N GLU A 310 22.92 12.95 20.35
CA GLU A 310 21.82 13.05 21.34
C GLU A 310 20.44 13.29 20.68
N ILE A 311 20.40 13.50 19.36
CA ILE A 311 19.19 13.83 18.60
C ILE A 311 18.67 12.59 17.89
N PHE A 312 17.37 12.29 18.04
CA PHE A 312 16.69 11.34 17.18
C PHE A 312 16.39 11.95 15.81
N ASP A 313 16.89 11.33 14.75
CA ASP A 313 16.48 11.66 13.38
C ASP A 313 15.14 10.99 13.04
N LEU A 314 14.21 11.81 12.57
CA LEU A 314 12.81 11.46 12.31
C LEU A 314 12.49 11.60 10.83
N GLY A 315 11.96 10.53 10.23
CA GLY A 315 11.32 10.57 8.91
C GLY A 315 9.82 10.91 9.05
N PHE A 316 9.37 11.94 8.35
CA PHE A 316 7.97 12.37 8.37
C PHE A 316 7.25 11.89 7.12
N THR A 317 6.48 10.80 7.26
CA THR A 317 5.54 10.37 6.21
C THR A 317 4.33 11.28 6.21
N PHE A 318 4.18 12.00 5.10
CA PHE A 318 3.16 13.01 4.88
C PHE A 318 2.56 12.81 3.50
N SER A 319 1.67 11.82 3.39
CA SER A 319 1.05 11.40 2.12
C SER A 319 -0.05 12.35 1.66
N PHE A 320 0.31 13.60 1.39
CA PHE A 320 -0.52 14.64 0.78
C PHE A 320 0.29 15.30 -0.37
N PRO A 321 -0.37 15.95 -1.34
CA PRO A 321 0.33 16.64 -2.42
C PRO A 321 1.28 17.74 -1.88
N VAL A 322 2.59 17.53 -2.04
CA VAL A 322 3.65 18.46 -1.61
C VAL A 322 4.57 18.82 -2.77
N HIS A 323 5.01 20.07 -2.82
CA HIS A 323 6.10 20.51 -3.69
C HIS A 323 7.42 20.39 -2.91
N GLN A 324 8.10 19.25 -3.08
CA GLN A 324 9.34 18.93 -2.38
C GLN A 324 10.54 19.67 -2.99
N THR A 325 11.38 20.27 -2.14
CA THR A 325 12.51 21.13 -2.53
C THR A 325 13.85 20.72 -1.91
N SER A 326 13.83 19.77 -0.97
CA SER A 326 14.99 18.99 -0.54
C SER A 326 14.49 17.68 0.09
N ILE A 327 15.40 16.81 0.55
CA ILE A 327 15.02 15.62 1.32
C ILE A 327 14.24 15.97 2.61
N ASN A 328 14.33 17.20 3.13
CA ASN A 328 13.70 17.67 4.37
C ASN A 328 12.92 19.00 4.25
N ARG A 329 12.51 19.37 3.04
CA ARG A 329 11.71 20.57 2.75
C ARG A 329 10.65 20.29 1.69
N GLY A 330 9.44 20.75 1.92
CA GLY A 330 8.35 20.64 0.96
C GLY A 330 7.10 21.36 1.40
N THR A 331 6.52 22.16 0.50
CA THR A 331 5.33 22.96 0.78
C THR A 331 4.05 22.22 0.43
N LEU A 332 3.04 22.31 1.30
CA LEU A 332 1.73 21.71 1.05
C LEU A 332 1.03 22.39 -0.15
N ILE A 333 0.65 21.62 -1.16
CA ILE A 333 -0.07 22.11 -2.35
C ILE A 333 -1.57 22.21 -2.06
N ARG A 334 -2.15 21.15 -1.47
CA ARG A 334 -3.56 21.09 -1.04
C ARG A 334 -3.77 19.96 -0.04
N TRP A 335 -4.77 20.10 0.83
CA TRP A 335 -5.24 18.98 1.65
C TRP A 335 -6.05 17.96 0.85
N THR A 336 -6.12 16.74 1.39
CA THR A 336 -6.95 15.62 0.92
C THR A 336 -7.43 14.84 2.15
N LYS A 337 -8.06 13.66 1.98
CA LYS A 337 -8.37 12.71 3.08
C LYS A 337 -9.22 13.30 4.23
N GLY A 338 -10.03 14.31 3.94
CA GLY A 338 -10.92 14.97 4.92
C GLY A 338 -10.26 16.05 5.79
N PHE A 339 -9.02 16.44 5.51
CA PHE A 339 -8.41 17.63 6.11
C PHE A 339 -8.81 18.90 5.35
N ASP A 340 -9.01 19.99 6.08
CA ASP A 340 -9.15 21.35 5.55
C ASP A 340 -8.62 22.37 6.58
N ILE A 341 -7.30 22.62 6.53
CA ILE A 341 -6.61 23.61 7.38
C ILE A 341 -6.06 24.70 6.44
N PRO A 342 -6.80 25.78 6.16
CA PRO A 342 -6.48 26.70 5.07
C PRO A 342 -5.11 27.38 5.22
N ASP A 343 -4.72 27.71 6.45
CA ASP A 343 -3.45 28.41 6.70
C ASP A 343 -2.21 27.51 6.54
N ALA A 344 -2.36 26.19 6.45
CA ALA A 344 -1.24 25.26 6.20
C ALA A 344 -0.79 25.26 4.72
N VAL A 345 -1.67 25.66 3.80
CA VAL A 345 -1.41 25.60 2.35
C VAL A 345 -0.29 26.57 1.98
N GLY A 346 0.66 26.09 1.18
CA GLY A 346 1.87 26.83 0.79
C GLY A 346 2.99 26.88 1.86
N LYS A 347 2.74 26.40 3.09
CA LYS A 347 3.78 26.32 4.14
C LYS A 347 4.57 25.00 4.07
N ASP A 348 5.82 25.05 4.52
CA ASP A 348 6.72 23.89 4.59
C ASP A 348 6.33 22.97 5.75
N VAL A 349 5.99 21.71 5.44
CA VAL A 349 5.41 20.79 6.44
C VAL A 349 6.45 20.27 7.43
N CYS A 350 7.73 20.20 7.03
CA CYS A 350 8.82 19.81 7.92
C CYS A 350 9.15 20.91 8.92
N LEU A 351 9.11 22.19 8.51
CA LEU A 351 9.21 23.32 9.44
C LEU A 351 8.01 23.36 10.39
N MET A 352 6.78 23.18 9.90
CA MET A 352 5.59 23.18 10.76
C MET A 352 5.65 22.10 11.86
N LEU A 353 6.24 20.91 11.58
CA LEU A 353 6.48 19.88 12.59
C LEU A 353 7.70 20.18 13.47
N GLN A 354 8.82 20.64 12.89
CA GLN A 354 10.02 20.96 13.66
C GLN A 354 9.78 22.09 14.66
N ASP A 355 9.00 23.11 14.31
CA ASP A 355 8.66 24.22 15.21
C ASP A 355 7.85 23.72 16.42
N ALA A 356 6.85 22.84 16.21
CA ALA A 356 6.08 22.25 17.30
C ALA A 356 6.94 21.33 18.20
N ILE A 357 7.87 20.57 17.61
CA ILE A 357 8.88 19.78 18.33
C ILE A 357 9.83 20.68 19.15
N ASN A 358 10.22 21.83 18.60
CA ASN A 358 11.07 22.83 19.27
C ASN A 358 10.34 23.52 20.42
N GLU A 359 9.04 23.84 20.28
CA GLU A 359 8.19 24.41 21.34
C GLU A 359 8.12 23.48 22.57
N LEU A 360 8.11 22.16 22.38
CA LEU A 360 8.16 21.14 23.46
C LEU A 360 9.60 20.77 23.89
N HIS A 361 10.64 21.35 23.27
CA HIS A 361 12.04 21.11 23.60
C HIS A 361 12.48 19.62 23.52
N LEU A 362 11.91 18.86 22.58
CA LEU A 362 12.23 17.44 22.39
C LEU A 362 13.56 17.26 21.64
N PRO A 363 14.35 16.20 21.94
CA PRO A 363 15.62 15.91 21.27
C PRO A 363 15.38 15.22 19.90
N VAL A 364 14.64 15.87 19.00
CA VAL A 364 14.19 15.28 17.73
C VAL A 364 14.40 16.25 16.57
N ARG A 365 14.89 15.74 15.44
CA ARG A 365 15.05 16.48 14.18
C ARG A 365 14.23 15.83 13.07
N VAL A 366 13.39 16.62 12.41
CA VAL A 366 12.72 16.24 11.15
C VAL A 366 13.79 16.15 10.06
N ALA A 367 14.31 14.94 9.87
CA ALA A 367 15.46 14.65 9.01
C ALA A 367 15.05 14.39 7.56
N ALA A 368 13.83 13.91 7.32
CA ALA A 368 13.29 13.66 5.99
C ALA A 368 11.78 13.92 5.86
N LEU A 369 11.35 14.32 4.66
CA LEU A 369 9.97 14.31 4.18
C LEU A 369 9.76 13.07 3.30
N VAL A 370 8.67 12.35 3.52
CA VAL A 370 8.45 11.02 2.93
C VAL A 370 7.04 10.89 2.35
N ASN A 371 6.94 10.40 1.13
CA ASN A 371 5.71 9.88 0.54
C ASN A 371 5.65 8.36 0.77
N ASP A 372 4.46 7.80 1.01
CA ASP A 372 4.30 6.38 1.34
C ASP A 372 4.94 5.43 0.31
N THR A 373 4.77 5.67 -0.99
CA THR A 373 5.39 4.86 -2.06
C THR A 373 6.92 4.81 -1.98
N VAL A 374 7.57 5.93 -1.64
CA VAL A 374 9.02 6.04 -1.44
C VAL A 374 9.41 5.22 -0.22
N GLY A 375 8.63 5.31 0.86
CA GLY A 375 8.78 4.46 2.03
C GLY A 375 8.67 2.97 1.71
N THR A 376 7.67 2.57 0.92
CA THR A 376 7.45 1.19 0.45
C THR A 376 8.63 0.65 -0.36
N LEU A 377 9.23 1.46 -1.24
CA LEU A 377 10.47 1.10 -1.96
C LEU A 377 11.62 0.84 -0.97
N MET A 378 11.85 1.78 -0.05
CA MET A 378 12.98 1.75 0.87
C MET A 378 12.88 0.59 1.88
N ALA A 379 11.69 0.38 2.46
CA ALA A 379 11.40 -0.75 3.33
C ALA A 379 11.57 -2.10 2.61
N ARG A 380 11.16 -2.19 1.34
CA ARG A 380 11.38 -3.39 0.52
C ARG A 380 12.86 -3.69 0.30
N SER A 381 13.64 -2.70 -0.13
CA SER A 381 15.06 -2.93 -0.45
C SER A 381 15.91 -3.27 0.78
N TYR A 382 15.55 -2.74 1.96
CA TYR A 382 16.18 -3.15 3.22
C TYR A 382 15.82 -4.57 3.66
N THR A 383 14.56 -4.99 3.51
CA THR A 383 14.06 -6.29 4.00
C THR A 383 14.24 -7.45 3.03
N SER A 384 14.42 -7.16 1.74
CA SER A 384 14.58 -8.15 0.67
C SER A 384 15.75 -7.79 -0.27
N PRO A 385 16.98 -7.58 0.24
CA PRO A 385 18.12 -7.23 -0.60
C PRO A 385 18.44 -8.35 -1.59
N GLY A 386 18.47 -8.01 -2.88
CA GLY A 386 18.96 -8.87 -3.94
C GLY A 386 20.38 -8.51 -4.36
N LYS A 387 20.83 -9.03 -5.51
CA LYS A 387 22.00 -8.49 -6.22
C LYS A 387 21.78 -7.05 -6.70
N THR A 388 20.53 -6.66 -6.93
CA THR A 388 20.09 -5.35 -7.42
C THR A 388 19.22 -4.66 -6.37
N GLU A 389 19.32 -3.34 -6.29
CA GLU A 389 18.39 -2.49 -5.53
C GLU A 389 16.95 -2.65 -6.08
N THR A 390 15.95 -2.68 -5.19
CA THR A 390 14.52 -2.68 -5.55
C THR A 390 14.22 -1.47 -6.44
N LEU A 391 13.50 -1.70 -7.54
CA LEU A 391 13.28 -0.66 -8.55
C LEU A 391 12.16 0.32 -8.19
N LEU A 392 11.08 -0.19 -7.61
CA LEU A 392 9.78 0.49 -7.49
C LEU A 392 9.09 0.07 -6.19
N GLY A 393 8.54 1.05 -5.48
CA GLY A 393 7.55 0.87 -4.41
C GLY A 393 6.19 1.39 -4.89
N ALA A 394 5.15 0.56 -4.85
CA ALA A 394 3.83 0.92 -5.35
C ALA A 394 2.71 0.65 -4.34
N ILE A 395 1.72 1.53 -4.30
CA ILE A 395 0.52 1.41 -3.48
C ILE A 395 -0.68 1.02 -4.36
N PHE A 396 -1.38 -0.03 -3.97
CA PHE A 396 -2.65 -0.47 -4.57
C PHE A 396 -3.65 -0.72 -3.43
N GLY A 397 -4.25 0.36 -2.92
CA GLY A 397 -5.16 0.33 -1.76
C GLY A 397 -6.30 1.33 -1.93
N THR A 398 -6.60 2.13 -0.90
CA THR A 398 -7.61 3.21 -0.96
C THR A 398 -7.28 4.23 -2.06
N GLY A 399 -5.99 4.53 -2.26
CA GLY A 399 -5.47 5.25 -3.43
C GLY A 399 -4.52 4.38 -4.26
N THR A 400 -3.95 4.93 -5.32
CA THR A 400 -2.81 4.31 -6.01
C THR A 400 -1.78 5.31 -6.49
N ASN A 401 -0.51 4.98 -6.23
CA ASN A 401 0.66 5.73 -6.62
C ASN A 401 1.89 4.79 -6.66
N GLY A 402 3.00 5.22 -7.24
CA GLY A 402 4.29 4.53 -7.13
C GLY A 402 5.48 5.48 -7.19
N ALA A 403 6.60 5.06 -6.62
CA ALA A 403 7.88 5.75 -6.69
C ALA A 403 9.00 4.80 -7.09
N TYR A 404 9.90 5.23 -7.98
CA TYR A 404 10.89 4.35 -8.62
C TYR A 404 12.28 4.99 -8.72
N VAL A 405 13.31 4.17 -8.87
CA VAL A 405 14.70 4.63 -9.06
C VAL A 405 14.94 5.04 -10.51
N GLU A 406 15.23 6.32 -10.74
CA GLU A 406 15.55 6.90 -12.06
C GLU A 406 17.00 7.40 -12.13
N ASN A 407 17.59 7.40 -13.33
CA ASN A 407 18.87 8.07 -13.60
C ASN A 407 18.66 9.60 -13.61
N LEU A 408 19.47 10.32 -12.83
CA LEU A 408 19.51 11.78 -12.77
C LEU A 408 19.64 12.46 -14.14
N ASP A 409 20.32 11.83 -15.11
CA ASP A 409 20.46 12.35 -16.48
C ASP A 409 19.12 12.57 -17.21
N LYS A 410 18.04 11.85 -16.83
CA LYS A 410 16.69 12.06 -17.40
C LYS A 410 15.91 13.20 -16.74
N VAL A 411 16.24 13.59 -15.51
CA VAL A 411 15.45 14.50 -14.67
C VAL A 411 15.71 15.97 -15.05
N THR A 412 15.51 16.28 -16.33
CA THR A 412 15.94 17.52 -16.99
C THR A 412 15.18 18.77 -16.55
N LYS A 413 14.09 18.64 -15.79
CA LYS A 413 13.42 19.76 -15.11
C LYS A 413 14.17 20.31 -13.89
N LEU A 414 15.18 19.61 -13.39
CA LEU A 414 16.08 20.07 -12.33
C LEU A 414 17.42 20.50 -12.93
N ASP A 415 18.01 21.58 -12.40
CA ASP A 415 19.43 21.88 -12.64
C ASP A 415 20.32 20.99 -11.75
N VAL A 416 20.28 19.68 -12.00
CA VAL A 416 21.05 18.67 -11.27
C VAL A 416 22.55 18.97 -11.33
N LYS A 417 23.03 19.74 -12.30
CA LYS A 417 24.44 20.12 -12.41
C LYS A 417 24.82 21.14 -11.33
N ASN A 418 24.05 22.21 -11.18
CA ASN A 418 24.37 23.29 -10.23
C ASN A 418 23.79 23.09 -8.82
N ASP A 419 22.74 22.27 -8.64
CA ASP A 419 22.16 21.98 -7.33
C ASP A 419 23.20 21.35 -6.38
N ARG A 420 23.19 21.77 -5.11
CA ARG A 420 24.08 21.28 -4.05
C ARG A 420 23.38 20.41 -3.00
N THR A 421 22.06 20.27 -3.10
CA THR A 421 21.24 19.44 -2.21
C THR A 421 21.10 17.99 -2.70
N ILE A 422 21.55 17.71 -3.93
CA ILE A 422 21.54 16.38 -4.54
C ILE A 422 22.95 15.78 -4.46
N ASP A 423 23.08 14.63 -3.78
CA ASP A 423 24.25 13.75 -3.93
C ASP A 423 24.20 13.07 -5.32
N LYS A 424 25.31 13.18 -6.05
CA LYS A 424 25.43 12.73 -7.45
C LYS A 424 26.29 11.47 -7.58
N THR A 425 26.81 10.93 -6.46
CA THR A 425 27.74 9.79 -6.44
C THR A 425 27.17 8.51 -7.05
N LYS A 426 25.87 8.24 -6.88
CA LYS A 426 25.17 7.12 -7.53
C LYS A 426 24.54 7.46 -8.90
N ASN A 427 24.54 8.72 -9.31
CA ASN A 427 23.83 9.24 -10.50
C ASN A 427 22.33 8.85 -10.60
N GLN A 428 21.65 8.66 -9.46
CA GLN A 428 20.24 8.24 -9.43
C GLN A 428 19.44 9.01 -8.37
N MET A 429 18.11 9.04 -8.51
CA MET A 429 17.18 9.56 -7.50
C MET A 429 15.89 8.74 -7.53
N VAL A 430 15.25 8.56 -6.38
CA VAL A 430 13.87 8.06 -6.33
C VAL A 430 12.91 9.17 -6.79
N ILE A 431 12.07 8.87 -7.79
CA ILE A 431 11.05 9.77 -8.31
C ILE A 431 9.68 9.25 -7.89
N ASN A 432 8.88 10.11 -7.24
CA ASN A 432 7.48 9.83 -6.92
C ASN A 432 6.61 10.21 -8.13
N THR A 433 5.95 9.24 -8.76
CA THR A 433 5.24 9.48 -10.03
C THR A 433 3.98 10.35 -9.87
N GLU A 434 3.31 10.26 -8.72
CA GLU A 434 1.91 10.68 -8.48
C GLU A 434 0.95 10.12 -9.55
N TRP A 435 1.12 8.84 -9.92
CA TRP A 435 0.49 8.25 -11.11
C TRP A 435 -1.03 8.19 -11.11
N GLY A 436 -1.70 8.43 -9.97
CA GLY A 436 -3.16 8.52 -9.91
C GLY A 436 -3.74 9.56 -10.88
N SER A 437 -2.92 10.56 -11.22
CA SER A 437 -3.17 11.63 -12.18
C SER A 437 -3.01 11.25 -13.66
N PHE A 438 -2.52 10.05 -13.99
CA PHE A 438 -2.26 9.62 -15.38
C PHE A 438 -3.50 9.76 -16.27
N ASP A 439 -3.29 10.28 -17.49
CA ASP A 439 -4.30 10.45 -18.53
C ASP A 439 -5.62 11.10 -18.04
N ASN A 440 -5.51 12.16 -17.24
CA ASN A 440 -6.66 13.00 -16.84
C ASN A 440 -7.50 13.52 -18.02
N HIS A 441 -6.95 13.53 -19.23
CA HIS A 441 -7.62 13.97 -20.46
C HIS A 441 -8.22 12.82 -21.30
N LEU A 442 -8.13 11.56 -20.82
CA LEU A 442 -8.79 10.37 -21.37
C LEU A 442 -8.48 10.06 -22.84
N SER A 443 -7.19 10.09 -23.21
CA SER A 443 -6.69 9.67 -24.52
C SER A 443 -6.61 8.14 -24.70
N VAL A 444 -6.41 7.40 -23.61
CA VAL A 444 -6.18 5.94 -23.60
C VAL A 444 -6.96 5.19 -22.52
N LEU A 445 -7.35 5.84 -21.42
CA LEU A 445 -8.10 5.18 -20.35
C LEU A 445 -9.55 4.86 -20.78
N PRO A 446 -10.07 3.66 -20.43
CA PRO A 446 -11.47 3.32 -20.68
C PRO A 446 -12.40 4.24 -19.88
N ASN A 447 -13.54 4.61 -20.43
CA ASN A 447 -14.43 5.61 -19.84
C ASN A 447 -15.91 5.20 -19.99
N THR A 448 -16.32 4.18 -19.22
CA THR A 448 -17.72 3.72 -19.19
C THR A 448 -18.63 4.83 -18.65
N ILE A 449 -19.95 4.68 -18.85
CA ILE A 449 -20.92 5.60 -18.24
C ILE A 449 -20.79 5.65 -16.71
N TYR A 450 -20.38 4.55 -16.07
CA TYR A 450 -20.18 4.44 -14.63
C TYR A 450 -18.95 5.24 -14.15
N ASP A 451 -17.84 5.20 -14.91
CA ASP A 451 -16.65 6.02 -14.65
C ASP A 451 -16.96 7.52 -14.80
N GLN A 452 -17.75 7.89 -15.82
CA GLN A 452 -18.14 9.27 -16.10
C GLN A 452 -19.01 9.85 -14.99
N GLN A 453 -20.03 9.11 -14.53
CA GLN A 453 -20.90 9.55 -13.44
C GLN A 453 -20.14 9.66 -12.10
N LEU A 454 -19.27 8.68 -11.80
CA LEU A 454 -18.42 8.71 -10.60
C LEU A 454 -17.49 9.93 -10.61
N ASP A 455 -16.89 10.24 -11.75
CA ASP A 455 -16.03 11.42 -11.88
C ASP A 455 -16.81 12.73 -11.66
N ALA A 456 -17.95 12.89 -12.33
CA ALA A 456 -18.79 14.08 -12.26
C ALA A 456 -19.36 14.36 -10.85
N GLU A 457 -19.62 13.32 -10.07
CA GLU A 457 -20.07 13.41 -8.66
C GLU A 457 -18.90 13.41 -7.65
N SER A 458 -17.66 13.31 -8.09
CA SER A 458 -16.49 13.30 -7.21
C SER A 458 -16.14 14.69 -6.68
N VAL A 459 -15.40 14.76 -5.56
CA VAL A 459 -14.93 16.02 -4.95
C VAL A 459 -14.05 16.86 -5.91
N ASN A 460 -13.41 16.21 -6.89
CA ASN A 460 -12.62 16.89 -7.91
C ASN A 460 -12.83 16.20 -9.28
N PRO A 461 -13.83 16.60 -10.08
CA PRO A 461 -14.06 16.05 -11.42
C PRO A 461 -12.89 16.33 -12.38
N GLY A 462 -12.66 15.44 -13.35
CA GLY A 462 -11.63 15.59 -14.38
C GLY A 462 -10.17 15.45 -13.90
N ILE A 463 -9.93 15.06 -12.64
CA ILE A 463 -8.59 14.74 -12.12
C ILE A 463 -8.55 13.40 -11.39
N GLN A 464 -7.36 12.85 -11.18
CA GLN A 464 -7.13 11.52 -10.60
C GLN A 464 -7.80 10.39 -11.42
N MET A 465 -7.81 10.53 -12.75
CA MET A 465 -8.61 9.66 -13.61
C MET A 465 -8.14 8.21 -13.66
N PHE A 466 -6.83 7.95 -13.53
CA PHE A 466 -6.29 6.61 -13.37
C PHE A 466 -6.63 6.02 -12.00
N GLU A 467 -6.45 6.80 -10.93
CA GLU A 467 -6.77 6.36 -9.56
C GLU A 467 -8.25 5.97 -9.40
N LYS A 468 -9.16 6.77 -9.96
CA LYS A 468 -10.61 6.50 -10.01
C LYS A 468 -10.99 5.18 -10.66
N ARG A 469 -10.11 4.56 -11.45
CA ARG A 469 -10.33 3.29 -12.16
C ARG A 469 -9.60 2.10 -11.56
N VAL A 470 -8.67 2.35 -10.63
CA VAL A 470 -7.75 1.36 -10.07
C VAL A 470 -7.94 1.17 -8.56
N SER A 471 -8.15 2.25 -7.79
CA SER A 471 -8.07 2.16 -6.34
C SER A 471 -9.36 1.66 -5.67
N GLY A 472 -9.18 0.97 -4.54
CA GLY A 472 -10.24 0.37 -3.74
C GLY A 472 -11.18 1.37 -3.06
N MET A 473 -10.98 2.68 -3.21
CA MET A 473 -11.99 3.68 -2.87
C MET A 473 -13.13 3.72 -3.89
N PHE A 474 -12.85 3.40 -5.16
CA PHE A 474 -13.78 3.65 -6.27
C PHE A 474 -14.44 2.39 -6.85
N LEU A 475 -13.79 1.22 -6.78
CA LEU A 475 -14.32 0.00 -7.43
C LEU A 475 -15.72 -0.41 -6.91
N GLY A 476 -15.98 -0.23 -5.61
CA GLY A 476 -17.30 -0.43 -4.99
C GLY A 476 -18.38 0.51 -5.54
N GLU A 477 -18.06 1.79 -5.71
CA GLU A 477 -18.98 2.81 -6.24
C GLU A 477 -19.25 2.62 -7.75
N ILE A 478 -18.26 2.15 -8.52
CA ILE A 478 -18.46 1.74 -9.93
C ILE A 478 -19.43 0.56 -10.01
N LEU A 479 -19.24 -0.47 -9.17
CA LEU A 479 -20.15 -1.62 -9.11
C LEU A 479 -21.56 -1.19 -8.67
N ARG A 480 -21.67 -0.28 -7.69
CA ARG A 480 -22.97 0.27 -7.24
C ARG A 480 -23.74 0.90 -8.41
N ARG A 481 -23.08 1.70 -9.24
CA ARG A 481 -23.69 2.36 -10.41
C ARG A 481 -24.08 1.34 -11.49
N ALA A 482 -23.26 0.33 -11.73
CA ALA A 482 -23.56 -0.76 -12.66
C ALA A 482 -24.78 -1.59 -12.24
N ILE A 483 -24.86 -2.00 -10.97
CA ILE A 483 -26.03 -2.71 -10.42
C ILE A 483 -27.26 -1.80 -10.44
N LEU A 484 -27.14 -0.55 -9.98
CA LEU A 484 -28.26 0.39 -9.93
C LEU A 484 -28.87 0.65 -11.32
N ALA A 485 -28.04 0.80 -12.36
CA ALA A 485 -28.52 0.91 -13.74
C ALA A 485 -29.29 -0.34 -14.21
N LEU A 486 -28.76 -1.55 -13.94
CA LEU A 486 -29.43 -2.81 -14.29
C LEU A 486 -30.71 -3.07 -13.50
N THR A 487 -30.85 -2.52 -12.28
CA THR A 487 -32.10 -2.57 -11.51
C THR A 487 -33.13 -1.54 -11.97
N GLN A 488 -32.75 -0.61 -12.86
CA GLN A 488 -33.67 0.34 -13.51
C GLN A 488 -34.07 -0.11 -14.92
N ASP A 489 -33.41 -1.13 -15.48
CA ASP A 489 -33.76 -1.78 -16.74
C ASP A 489 -34.82 -2.89 -16.52
N SER A 490 -36.03 -2.68 -17.06
CA SER A 490 -37.16 -3.60 -16.95
C SER A 490 -36.96 -4.94 -17.67
N GLU A 491 -36.06 -5.01 -18.64
CA GLU A 491 -35.72 -6.25 -19.34
C GLU A 491 -34.64 -7.05 -18.59
N ALA A 492 -33.72 -6.37 -17.89
CA ALA A 492 -32.66 -7.00 -17.11
C ALA A 492 -33.19 -7.72 -15.86
N LYS A 493 -34.14 -7.13 -15.12
CA LYS A 493 -34.77 -7.76 -13.93
C LYS A 493 -33.79 -8.21 -12.84
N LEU A 494 -32.62 -7.58 -12.75
CA LEU A 494 -31.61 -7.88 -11.74
C LEU A 494 -32.16 -7.63 -10.33
N LEU A 495 -32.08 -8.63 -9.44
CA LEU A 495 -32.54 -8.55 -8.05
C LEU A 495 -34.05 -8.21 -7.92
N GLN A 496 -34.86 -8.67 -8.89
CA GLN A 496 -36.32 -8.47 -8.97
C GLN A 496 -37.12 -9.76 -9.22
N ASN A 497 -36.45 -10.92 -9.20
CA ASN A 497 -37.04 -12.23 -9.51
C ASN A 497 -37.59 -12.92 -8.25
N ASP A 498 -38.63 -13.74 -8.39
CA ASP A 498 -39.17 -14.63 -7.35
C ASP A 498 -39.46 -14.00 -5.97
N GLY A 499 -39.81 -12.71 -5.97
CA GLY A 499 -40.13 -11.96 -4.74
C GLY A 499 -38.93 -11.30 -4.06
N SER A 500 -37.72 -11.45 -4.60
CA SER A 500 -36.61 -10.55 -4.27
C SER A 500 -36.96 -9.12 -4.71
N SER A 501 -36.62 -8.15 -3.87
CA SER A 501 -36.76 -6.73 -4.16
C SER A 501 -35.77 -5.94 -3.31
N ILE A 502 -35.31 -4.80 -3.81
CA ILE A 502 -34.32 -3.96 -3.12
C ILE A 502 -35.06 -2.95 -2.24
N PRO A 503 -34.94 -3.00 -0.90
CA PRO A 503 -35.66 -2.07 -0.01
C PRO A 503 -35.21 -0.62 -0.23
N SER A 504 -36.11 0.34 -0.05
CA SER A 504 -35.81 1.78 -0.27
C SER A 504 -34.69 2.34 0.64
N GLY A 505 -34.40 1.68 1.77
CA GLY A 505 -33.26 1.99 2.63
C GLY A 505 -31.93 1.33 2.23
N SER A 506 -31.89 0.57 1.13
CA SER A 506 -30.71 -0.17 0.69
C SER A 506 -29.49 0.74 0.45
N PRO A 507 -28.28 0.34 0.91
CA PRO A 507 -27.03 1.00 0.55
C PRO A 507 -26.77 1.10 -0.96
N LEU A 508 -27.43 0.28 -1.81
CA LEU A 508 -27.38 0.46 -3.27
C LEU A 508 -27.81 1.88 -3.72
N TYR A 509 -28.79 2.46 -3.02
CA TYR A 509 -29.30 3.81 -3.29
C TYR A 509 -28.48 4.94 -2.64
N GLN A 510 -27.43 4.60 -1.88
CA GLN A 510 -26.58 5.55 -1.16
C GLN A 510 -25.22 5.65 -1.86
N THR A 511 -24.80 6.85 -2.25
CA THR A 511 -23.45 7.06 -2.80
C THR A 511 -22.38 6.62 -1.80
N TRP A 512 -21.40 5.83 -2.24
CA TRP A 512 -20.41 5.13 -1.40
C TRP A 512 -20.99 4.05 -0.45
N GLY A 513 -22.24 3.63 -0.65
CA GLY A 513 -22.88 2.53 0.10
C GLY A 513 -22.36 1.12 -0.23
N ILE A 514 -21.41 1.01 -1.17
CA ILE A 514 -20.66 -0.22 -1.46
C ILE A 514 -19.17 0.13 -1.48
N ASP A 515 -18.38 -0.56 -0.66
CA ASP A 515 -16.91 -0.51 -0.70
C ASP A 515 -16.32 -1.78 -1.33
N THR A 516 -15.00 -1.77 -1.56
CA THR A 516 -14.31 -2.85 -2.31
C THR A 516 -14.22 -4.17 -1.55
N SER A 517 -14.49 -4.23 -0.24
CA SER A 517 -14.57 -5.50 0.51
C SER A 517 -15.69 -6.40 -0.03
N PHE A 518 -16.82 -5.81 -0.46
CA PHE A 518 -17.90 -6.55 -1.14
C PHE A 518 -17.39 -7.23 -2.42
N LEU A 519 -16.61 -6.52 -3.24
CA LEU A 519 -16.02 -7.10 -4.46
C LEU A 519 -15.03 -8.24 -4.13
N SER A 520 -14.28 -8.16 -3.03
CA SER A 520 -13.40 -9.24 -2.57
C SER A 520 -14.19 -10.47 -2.12
N ILE A 521 -15.29 -10.28 -1.40
CA ILE A 521 -16.16 -11.36 -0.90
C ILE A 521 -16.79 -12.11 -2.07
N ILE A 522 -17.40 -11.40 -3.03
CA ILE A 522 -18.08 -12.05 -4.16
C ILE A 522 -17.09 -12.71 -5.14
N GLU A 523 -15.87 -12.19 -5.32
CA GLU A 523 -14.83 -12.86 -6.14
C GLU A 523 -14.30 -14.13 -5.44
N ALA A 524 -14.14 -14.11 -4.12
CA ALA A 524 -13.68 -15.26 -3.32
C ALA A 524 -14.70 -16.41 -3.26
N ASP A 525 -16.00 -16.14 -3.47
CA ASP A 525 -17.03 -17.17 -3.48
C ASP A 525 -16.90 -18.10 -4.70
N ASN A 526 -16.49 -19.35 -4.45
CA ASN A 526 -16.39 -20.40 -5.47
C ASN A 526 -17.38 -21.55 -5.18
N THR A 527 -18.46 -21.28 -4.41
CA THR A 527 -19.52 -22.27 -4.15
C THR A 527 -20.41 -22.47 -5.39
N PRO A 528 -20.91 -23.69 -5.68
CA PRO A 528 -21.69 -23.95 -6.91
C PRO A 528 -22.99 -23.15 -7.03
N ASP A 529 -23.56 -22.73 -5.91
CA ASP A 529 -24.80 -21.96 -5.80
C ASP A 529 -24.57 -20.49 -5.39
N LEU A 530 -23.31 -20.06 -5.26
CA LEU A 530 -22.90 -18.73 -4.79
C LEU A 530 -23.55 -18.31 -3.46
N ALA A 531 -23.53 -19.22 -2.48
CA ALA A 531 -24.13 -19.02 -1.17
C ALA A 531 -23.54 -17.82 -0.40
N VAL A 532 -22.22 -17.59 -0.47
CA VAL A 532 -21.56 -16.47 0.22
C VAL A 532 -21.91 -15.14 -0.46
N THR A 533 -22.00 -15.14 -1.79
CA THR A 533 -22.46 -13.99 -2.58
C THR A 533 -23.90 -13.62 -2.21
N LYS A 534 -24.80 -14.60 -2.06
CA LYS A 534 -26.19 -14.37 -1.62
C LYS A 534 -26.28 -13.79 -0.21
N ILE A 535 -25.45 -14.28 0.72
CA ILE A 535 -25.35 -13.69 2.07
C ILE A 535 -24.85 -12.25 1.98
N ALA A 536 -23.82 -11.97 1.17
CA ALA A 536 -23.31 -10.61 0.98
C ALA A 536 -24.35 -9.67 0.31
N LEU A 537 -25.17 -10.17 -0.63
CA LEU A 537 -26.28 -9.41 -1.23
C LEU A 537 -27.35 -9.05 -0.20
N PHE A 538 -27.64 -9.95 0.74
CA PHE A 538 -28.50 -9.66 1.89
C PHE A 538 -27.84 -8.63 2.83
N GLU A 539 -26.61 -8.88 3.29
CA GLU A 539 -25.92 -8.03 4.28
C GLU A 539 -25.61 -6.61 3.76
N HIS A 540 -25.26 -6.45 2.48
CA HIS A 540 -24.91 -5.14 1.91
C HIS A 540 -26.10 -4.44 1.23
N PHE A 541 -27.05 -5.15 0.61
CA PHE A 541 -28.16 -4.50 -0.12
C PHE A 541 -29.54 -4.68 0.55
N ASN A 542 -29.65 -5.49 1.60
CA ASN A 542 -30.92 -5.96 2.19
C ASN A 542 -31.83 -6.69 1.17
N VAL A 543 -31.25 -7.39 0.19
CA VAL A 543 -32.03 -8.18 -0.79
C VAL A 543 -32.26 -9.59 -0.26
N ASP A 544 -33.48 -9.84 0.22
CA ASP A 544 -33.97 -11.19 0.50
C ASP A 544 -34.07 -12.03 -0.79
N ASN A 545 -33.79 -13.33 -0.69
CA ASN A 545 -34.03 -14.34 -1.73
C ASN A 545 -33.35 -14.10 -3.09
N ALA A 546 -32.18 -13.43 -3.13
CA ALA A 546 -31.41 -13.25 -4.36
C ALA A 546 -31.12 -14.60 -5.06
N THR A 547 -31.42 -14.69 -6.37
CA THR A 547 -31.29 -15.95 -7.12
C THR A 547 -29.83 -16.30 -7.43
N THR A 548 -29.57 -17.52 -7.92
CA THR A 548 -28.22 -17.88 -8.40
C THR A 548 -27.81 -17.04 -9.61
N ASP A 549 -28.73 -16.72 -10.51
CA ASP A 549 -28.47 -15.86 -11.67
C ASP A 549 -28.16 -14.42 -11.23
N ASP A 550 -28.85 -13.87 -10.24
CA ASP A 550 -28.53 -12.55 -9.68
C ASP A 550 -27.15 -12.52 -8.99
N ALA A 551 -26.79 -13.58 -8.27
CA ALA A 551 -25.48 -13.73 -7.67
C ALA A 551 -24.37 -13.84 -8.73
N GLN A 552 -24.59 -14.63 -9.80
CA GLN A 552 -23.67 -14.72 -10.94
C GLN A 552 -23.56 -13.39 -11.68
N ALA A 553 -24.66 -12.67 -11.86
CA ALA A 553 -24.71 -11.35 -12.50
C ALA A 553 -23.86 -10.32 -11.74
N VAL A 554 -24.08 -10.18 -10.43
CA VAL A 554 -23.31 -9.24 -9.59
C VAL A 554 -21.83 -9.64 -9.50
N LYS A 555 -21.52 -10.94 -9.37
CA LYS A 555 -20.13 -11.44 -9.40
C LYS A 555 -19.45 -11.14 -10.74
N ALA A 556 -20.11 -11.33 -11.87
CA ALA A 556 -19.53 -11.09 -13.20
C ALA A 556 -19.10 -9.63 -13.40
N ILE A 557 -19.92 -8.67 -12.97
CA ILE A 557 -19.59 -7.24 -13.06
C ILE A 557 -18.45 -6.89 -12.10
N GLY A 558 -18.51 -7.34 -10.83
CA GLY A 558 -17.46 -7.09 -9.84
C GLY A 558 -16.10 -7.65 -10.27
N HIS A 559 -16.10 -8.86 -10.82
CA HIS A 559 -14.93 -9.50 -11.42
C HIS A 559 -14.34 -8.67 -12.56
N ALA A 560 -15.18 -8.21 -13.51
CA ALA A 560 -14.72 -7.42 -14.64
C ALA A 560 -14.12 -6.07 -14.22
N ILE A 561 -14.76 -5.37 -13.26
CA ILE A 561 -14.24 -4.12 -12.68
C ILE A 561 -12.86 -4.33 -12.03
N ALA A 562 -12.71 -5.37 -11.21
CA ALA A 562 -11.45 -5.63 -10.51
C ALA A 562 -10.34 -6.15 -11.43
N LYS A 563 -10.68 -7.00 -12.41
CA LYS A 563 -9.75 -7.43 -13.46
C LYS A 563 -9.31 -6.25 -14.32
N ARG A 564 -10.20 -5.31 -14.66
CA ARG A 564 -9.85 -4.04 -15.31
C ARG A 564 -8.86 -3.23 -14.47
N ALA A 565 -9.13 -3.06 -13.17
CA ALA A 565 -8.24 -2.34 -12.25
C ALA A 565 -6.84 -2.97 -12.19
N ALA A 566 -6.73 -4.30 -12.07
CA ALA A 566 -5.45 -5.00 -12.07
C ALA A 566 -4.69 -4.90 -13.40
N ARG A 567 -5.39 -4.96 -14.54
CA ARG A 567 -4.80 -4.79 -15.88
C ARG A 567 -4.40 -3.34 -16.16
N LEU A 568 -5.09 -2.35 -15.58
CA LEU A 568 -4.67 -0.95 -15.55
C LEU A 568 -3.40 -0.76 -14.70
N SER A 569 -3.30 -1.38 -13.51
CA SER A 569 -2.07 -1.33 -12.70
C SER A 569 -0.83 -1.82 -13.44
N ALA A 570 -0.98 -2.83 -14.31
CA ALA A 570 0.11 -3.35 -15.14
C ALA A 570 0.72 -2.31 -16.10
N ILE A 571 -0.05 -1.28 -16.52
CA ILE A 571 0.42 -0.20 -17.41
C ILE A 571 1.58 0.56 -16.76
N ALA A 572 1.37 1.06 -15.55
CA ALA A 572 2.37 1.85 -14.82
C ALA A 572 3.62 1.03 -14.49
N LEU A 573 3.43 -0.24 -14.09
CA LEU A 573 4.54 -1.17 -13.84
C LEU A 573 5.37 -1.43 -15.11
N ALA A 574 4.72 -1.72 -16.24
CA ALA A 574 5.40 -2.02 -17.49
C ALA A 574 6.17 -0.80 -18.05
N ALA A 575 5.57 0.39 -18.00
CA ALA A 575 6.23 1.61 -18.46
C ALA A 575 7.54 1.89 -17.70
N ILE A 576 7.53 1.78 -16.37
CA ILE A 576 8.72 1.94 -15.53
C ILE A 576 9.75 0.84 -15.82
N LEU A 577 9.32 -0.42 -15.96
CA LEU A 577 10.20 -1.55 -16.29
C LEU A 577 10.93 -1.38 -17.64
N ILE A 578 10.24 -0.84 -18.65
CA ILE A 578 10.76 -0.58 -19.99
C ILE A 578 11.70 0.63 -20.00
N ASP A 579 11.27 1.78 -19.46
CA ASP A 579 12.04 3.04 -19.55
C ASP A 579 13.32 3.03 -18.69
N THR A 580 13.30 2.36 -17.54
CA THR A 580 14.51 2.12 -16.73
C THR A 580 15.41 1.03 -17.31
N LYS A 581 14.92 0.29 -18.32
CA LYS A 581 15.59 -0.85 -18.99
C LYS A 581 16.03 -1.98 -18.07
N ARG A 582 15.58 -1.99 -16.81
CA ARG A 582 15.95 -3.02 -15.81
C ARG A 582 15.46 -4.41 -16.26
N ILE A 583 14.32 -4.47 -16.95
CA ILE A 583 13.74 -5.71 -17.52
C ILE A 583 14.62 -6.34 -18.63
N ASP A 584 15.44 -5.55 -19.33
CA ASP A 584 16.34 -6.02 -20.39
C ASP A 584 17.65 -6.60 -19.84
N THR A 585 17.94 -6.42 -18.54
CA THR A 585 19.09 -7.03 -17.86
C THR A 585 18.82 -8.49 -17.49
N ASP A 586 19.86 -9.29 -17.28
CA ASP A 586 19.73 -10.69 -16.86
C ASP A 586 19.39 -10.89 -15.37
N GLU A 587 19.30 -9.80 -14.59
CA GLU A 587 19.00 -9.86 -13.17
C GLU A 587 17.49 -9.76 -12.87
N THR A 588 17.09 -10.30 -11.72
CA THR A 588 15.72 -10.20 -11.19
C THR A 588 15.38 -8.75 -10.84
N VAL A 589 14.25 -8.24 -11.34
CA VAL A 589 13.76 -6.90 -10.98
C VAL A 589 12.81 -7.02 -9.78
N ASP A 590 13.26 -6.60 -8.60
CA ASP A 590 12.44 -6.59 -7.39
C ASP A 590 11.55 -5.33 -7.31
N ILE A 591 10.29 -5.52 -6.95
CA ILE A 591 9.27 -4.48 -6.78
C ILE A 591 8.56 -4.68 -5.44
N GLY A 592 8.54 -3.64 -4.61
CA GLY A 592 7.74 -3.59 -3.39
C GLY A 592 6.32 -3.13 -3.69
N VAL A 593 5.33 -3.85 -3.16
CA VAL A 593 3.92 -3.42 -3.22
C VAL A 593 3.27 -3.43 -1.84
N ASP A 594 2.35 -2.51 -1.60
CA ASP A 594 1.55 -2.42 -0.37
C ASP A 594 0.12 -1.95 -0.72
N GLY A 595 -0.82 -2.09 0.21
CA GLY A 595 -2.22 -1.73 0.04
C GLY A 595 -3.18 -2.90 -0.15
N SER A 596 -4.46 -2.63 0.16
CA SER A 596 -5.50 -3.65 0.35
C SER A 596 -5.88 -4.46 -0.89
N LEU A 597 -5.63 -3.97 -2.11
CA LEU A 597 -5.92 -4.73 -3.33
C LEU A 597 -4.90 -5.86 -3.52
N VAL A 598 -3.60 -5.57 -3.35
CA VAL A 598 -2.54 -6.58 -3.49
C VAL A 598 -2.41 -7.50 -2.27
N GLU A 599 -2.85 -7.07 -1.08
CA GLU A 599 -2.88 -7.94 0.11
C GLU A 599 -4.14 -8.82 0.20
N PHE A 600 -5.33 -8.33 -0.21
CA PHE A 600 -6.60 -8.98 0.13
C PHE A 600 -7.57 -9.21 -1.05
N TYR A 601 -7.37 -8.59 -2.22
CA TYR A 601 -8.26 -8.85 -3.36
C TYR A 601 -7.84 -10.15 -4.08
N PRO A 602 -8.73 -11.15 -4.25
CA PRO A 602 -8.34 -12.43 -4.84
C PRO A 602 -7.78 -12.26 -6.26
N LYS A 603 -6.63 -12.88 -6.53
CA LYS A 603 -5.96 -12.93 -7.85
C LYS A 603 -5.58 -11.56 -8.45
N PHE A 604 -5.62 -10.46 -7.71
CA PHE A 604 -5.32 -9.12 -8.24
C PHE A 604 -3.90 -9.04 -8.84
N VAL A 605 -2.92 -9.64 -8.15
CA VAL A 605 -1.53 -9.75 -8.65
C VAL A 605 -1.46 -10.66 -9.88
N ASP A 606 -2.27 -11.71 -9.98
CA ASP A 606 -2.27 -12.64 -11.12
C ASP A 606 -2.81 -11.98 -12.39
N TYR A 607 -3.90 -11.20 -12.30
CA TYR A 607 -4.44 -10.42 -13.42
C TYR A 607 -3.52 -9.28 -13.85
N MET A 608 -2.78 -8.68 -12.90
CA MET A 608 -1.74 -7.71 -13.21
C MET A 608 -0.55 -8.36 -13.93
N ARG A 609 -0.12 -9.56 -13.49
CA ARG A 609 0.92 -10.36 -14.18
C ARG A 609 0.46 -10.90 -15.54
N GLU A 610 -0.82 -11.19 -15.70
CA GLU A 610 -1.46 -11.53 -16.99
C GLU A 610 -1.24 -10.42 -18.01
N ALA A 611 -1.66 -9.18 -17.69
CA ALA A 611 -1.43 -8.02 -18.55
C ALA A 611 0.06 -7.70 -18.76
N LEU A 612 0.93 -7.85 -17.74
CA LEU A 612 2.38 -7.65 -17.91
C LEU A 612 2.98 -8.56 -19.01
N ARG A 613 2.55 -9.83 -19.10
CA ARG A 613 3.01 -10.76 -20.15
C ARG A 613 2.52 -10.39 -21.55
N GLU A 614 1.44 -9.62 -21.67
CA GLU A 614 0.88 -9.17 -22.94
C GLU A 614 1.58 -7.93 -23.51
N VAL A 615 2.29 -7.17 -22.67
CA VAL A 615 2.97 -5.92 -23.08
C VAL A 615 4.26 -6.20 -23.87
N LYS A 616 4.36 -5.56 -25.03
CA LYS A 616 5.57 -5.56 -25.89
C LYS A 616 6.74 -4.95 -25.13
N GLY A 617 7.88 -5.65 -25.15
CA GLY A 617 9.06 -5.28 -24.38
C GLY A 617 9.17 -6.04 -23.05
N ILE A 618 8.04 -6.42 -22.43
CA ILE A 618 8.01 -7.32 -21.27
C ILE A 618 7.94 -8.78 -21.75
N GLY A 619 6.77 -9.25 -22.20
CA GLY A 619 6.57 -10.65 -22.61
C GLY A 619 6.97 -11.66 -21.53
N GLU A 620 7.67 -12.72 -21.92
CA GLU A 620 8.19 -13.76 -21.01
C GLU A 620 9.16 -13.23 -19.93
N LYS A 621 9.74 -12.03 -20.11
CA LYS A 621 10.58 -11.39 -19.10
C LYS A 621 9.82 -11.02 -17.83
N GLU A 622 8.49 -11.03 -17.83
CA GLU A 622 7.66 -10.89 -16.63
C GLU A 622 8.06 -11.88 -15.52
N SER A 623 8.57 -13.06 -15.89
CA SER A 623 9.16 -14.03 -14.97
C SER A 623 10.36 -13.51 -14.15
N LYS A 624 11.08 -12.49 -14.64
CA LYS A 624 12.15 -11.78 -13.92
C LYS A 624 11.61 -10.81 -12.86
N VAL A 625 10.31 -10.50 -12.85
CA VAL A 625 9.73 -9.46 -11.99
C VAL A 625 9.27 -10.06 -10.64
N LYS A 626 10.03 -9.76 -9.59
CA LYS A 626 9.74 -10.17 -8.20
C LYS A 626 8.91 -9.10 -7.50
N ILE A 627 7.62 -9.06 -7.81
CA ILE A 627 6.60 -8.37 -7.01
C ILE A 627 6.52 -9.05 -5.64
N GLY A 628 6.60 -8.29 -4.54
CA GLY A 628 6.32 -8.83 -3.21
C GLY A 628 5.90 -7.76 -2.21
N ILE A 629 5.12 -8.19 -1.22
CA ILE A 629 4.57 -7.29 -0.20
C ILE A 629 5.70 -6.60 0.58
N ALA A 630 5.54 -5.30 0.82
CA ALA A 630 6.52 -4.42 1.46
C ALA A 630 5.86 -3.68 2.64
N LYS A 631 5.60 -4.44 3.71
CA LYS A 631 4.83 -3.97 4.87
C LYS A 631 5.51 -2.81 5.59
N ASP A 632 4.69 -1.87 6.04
CA ASP A 632 5.08 -0.68 6.82
C ASP A 632 6.04 0.28 6.10
N GLY A 633 5.75 0.57 4.83
CA GLY A 633 6.49 1.58 4.06
C GLY A 633 6.53 2.96 4.75
N SER A 634 5.40 3.42 5.31
CA SER A 634 5.29 4.72 5.99
C SER A 634 5.98 4.78 7.37
N GLY A 635 6.34 3.64 7.97
CA GLY A 635 7.14 3.57 9.20
C GLY A 635 8.60 3.25 8.91
N VAL A 636 8.90 2.00 8.56
CA VAL A 636 10.26 1.49 8.33
C VAL A 636 10.96 2.24 7.19
N GLY A 637 10.24 2.51 6.10
CA GLY A 637 10.79 3.25 4.96
C GLY A 637 11.16 4.69 5.30
N ALA A 638 10.36 5.36 6.14
CA ALA A 638 10.66 6.72 6.58
C ALA A 638 11.90 6.81 7.49
N ALA A 639 12.08 5.85 8.39
CA ALA A 639 13.31 5.71 9.17
C ALA A 639 14.54 5.48 8.27
N LEU A 640 14.42 4.68 7.20
CA LEU A 640 15.49 4.44 6.23
C LEU A 640 15.84 5.71 5.42
N ILE A 641 14.86 6.56 5.11
CA ILE A 641 15.11 7.84 4.42
C ILE A 641 15.73 8.87 5.38
N ALA A 642 15.32 8.91 6.66
CA ALA A 642 15.98 9.71 7.69
C ALA A 642 17.46 9.33 7.86
N LEU A 643 17.78 8.03 7.76
CA LEU A 643 19.16 7.52 7.72
C LEU A 643 19.92 7.99 6.46
N VAL A 644 19.29 8.03 5.28
CA VAL A 644 19.91 8.59 4.06
C VAL A 644 20.23 10.07 4.25
N ALA A 645 19.25 10.86 4.71
CA ALA A 645 19.45 12.28 5.03
C ALA A 645 20.57 12.50 6.08
N HIS A 646 20.69 11.62 7.09
CA HIS A 646 21.78 11.66 8.05
C HIS A 646 23.15 11.45 7.39
N LYS A 647 23.28 10.45 6.50
CA LYS A 647 24.51 10.15 5.74
C LYS A 647 24.89 11.33 4.84
N GLU A 648 23.95 11.85 4.05
CA GLU A 648 24.17 13.00 3.17
C GLU A 648 24.60 14.24 3.96
N HIS A 649 23.91 14.58 5.07
CA HIS A 649 24.31 15.65 5.99
C HIS A 649 25.60 15.38 6.78
N ALA A 650 26.19 14.18 6.72
CA ALA A 650 27.50 13.88 7.31
C ALA A 650 28.63 13.98 6.27
N MET A 651 28.34 13.68 5.00
CA MET A 651 29.27 13.83 3.89
C MET A 651 29.40 15.29 3.44
N GLY A 652 28.29 16.03 3.34
CA GLY A 652 28.29 17.47 3.00
C GLY A 652 28.84 18.41 4.09
N SER A 653 29.33 17.87 5.21
CA SER A 653 30.01 18.59 6.29
C SER A 653 31.50 18.21 6.41
N ARG A 654 32.11 17.79 5.29
CA ARG A 654 33.55 17.51 5.13
C ARG A 654 34.11 18.26 3.92
#